data_AF-A0A9E2A8U3-F1
#
_entry.id   AF-A0A9E2A8U3-F1
#
_cell.length_a   1.000
_cell.length_b   1.000
_cell.length_c   1.000
_cell.angle_alpha   90.00
_cell.angle_beta   90.00
_cell.angle_gamma   90.00
#
_symmetry.space_group_name_H-M   'P 1'
#
loop_
_entity.id
_entity.type
_entity.pdbx_description
1 polymer ?
#
loop_
_entity_poly.entity_id
_entity_poly.type
_entity_poly.pdbx_seq_one_letter_code
_entity_poly.pdbx_strand_id
1 'polypeptide(L)'
;MKSGNEYEGLDRRTFLKVSLLATGALVVGVGRADSSNTGQLANGTWAPNLYVRINTDGRVTIVSKNPEAGQGVKTAFPMVVAECMNVDWKQVDVEQAPLDDRYGRQVIGGSYGTPDGWDDLRIAGTAARELLTSAAAEQWGVPLAECEAVSGSVIHKVSGRTAPYETLLEAAAALPVPKVAELKLKSRPADFKLLGTFVPGVDNPEILTGQPLFGCDTRLDGMLYAVYEKCPTFGGRVRGANIDRIRSQPGVTHAFVVQGTSNLSGLLPGVAIVADTWWAAHSARNQLRVDWETDHNDSTEAYERRAEALASETGDTLRSDGDVDRALDESRRIVEATYYYPFVSHANMEPQNCTARYSDAGQLEVWAPSQNPKGGRELISRTLGIPEKRIHVNLTRIGGGFGRRLRHDFMVECAWIAREVGKPVQLQWSREDDMRHDFYRPAAWHHFKAGIDSDGSMTAFDHHFITFGRKGEPVSGADLSPNHYPAGLVPNFRLRQSLVETNVPTGPWRSPGHSAYCWAYQSFFDEVALAGERDQLEFRLDLLSRSYGKPPLNLKRTSDTLALAASKAGWGQRELGADRGMGMAFHFDHGGFVSHVTEVVADGPNIKVEKVFSGIDVGPILNRSGARNQVEGAVVDALSTAQLEITFANGAAQQSNFSDYELLRINQAPEVESHFIQSDNSPSGLGEPPIAAATPAIANAIFAATGKRIRELPFSRSGIVV
;
A
#
# COMPACT_ATOMS: atom_id res chain seq x y z
N MET A 1 9.28 -34.85 -43.22
CA MET A 1 9.08 -33.58 -43.95
C MET A 1 7.74 -32.99 -43.58
N LYS A 2 7.75 -31.91 -42.79
CA LYS A 2 6.84 -30.75 -42.93
C LYS A 2 7.34 -29.69 -41.95
N SER A 3 7.66 -28.54 -42.52
CA SER A 3 8.19 -27.30 -41.96
C SER A 3 7.20 -26.64 -40.99
N GLY A 4 7.68 -26.24 -39.82
CA GLY A 4 7.02 -25.27 -38.94
C GLY A 4 7.85 -24.00 -38.89
N ASN A 5 7.27 -22.88 -39.31
CA ASN A 5 7.87 -21.55 -39.26
C ASN A 5 8.14 -21.13 -37.81
N GLU A 6 9.40 -20.82 -37.51
CA GLU A 6 9.79 -20.04 -36.34
C GLU A 6 9.46 -18.57 -36.59
N TYR A 7 8.52 -18.02 -35.82
CA TYR A 7 8.53 -16.60 -35.47
C TYR A 7 9.01 -16.52 -34.02
N GLU A 8 10.28 -16.16 -33.84
CA GLU A 8 10.81 -15.71 -32.55
C GLU A 8 10.06 -14.43 -32.13
N GLY A 9 9.07 -14.60 -31.26
CA GLY A 9 8.37 -13.49 -30.64
C GLY A 9 9.25 -12.82 -29.59
N LEU A 10 9.49 -11.51 -29.74
CA LEU A 10 10.00 -10.65 -28.67
C LEU A 10 9.15 -10.85 -27.41
N ASP A 11 9.79 -11.17 -26.28
CA ASP A 11 9.13 -11.24 -24.98
C ASP A 11 8.34 -9.93 -24.71
N ARG A 12 7.10 -10.03 -24.19
CA ARG A 12 6.23 -8.88 -23.91
C ARG A 12 6.94 -7.81 -23.08
N ARG A 13 7.82 -8.23 -22.16
CA ARG A 13 8.60 -7.31 -21.32
C ARG A 13 9.66 -6.56 -22.13
N THR A 14 10.30 -7.24 -23.07
CA THR A 14 11.23 -6.63 -24.03
C THR A 14 10.51 -5.70 -25.00
N PHE A 15 9.32 -6.09 -25.50
CA PHE A 15 8.48 -5.22 -26.33
C PHE A 15 8.03 -3.94 -25.61
N LEU A 16 7.62 -4.03 -24.34
CA LEU A 16 7.27 -2.86 -23.53
C LEU A 16 8.51 -1.98 -23.26
N LYS A 17 9.66 -2.56 -22.92
CA LYS A 17 10.93 -1.83 -22.72
C LYS A 17 11.41 -1.12 -23.99
N VAL A 18 11.21 -1.73 -25.16
CA VAL A 18 11.51 -1.11 -26.47
C VAL A 18 10.49 -0.02 -26.81
N SER A 19 9.21 -0.20 -26.45
CA SER A 19 8.15 0.80 -26.67
C SER A 19 8.31 2.06 -25.80
N LEU A 20 8.90 1.95 -24.61
CA LEU A 20 9.18 3.08 -23.71
C LEU A 20 10.15 4.11 -24.30
N LEU A 21 11.14 3.64 -25.08
CA LEU A 21 12.11 4.50 -25.77
C LEU A 21 11.60 4.96 -27.15
N ALA A 22 10.48 4.38 -27.61
CA ALA A 22 9.96 4.55 -28.97
C ALA A 22 8.66 5.42 -29.06
N THR A 23 8.33 6.23 -28.05
CA THR A 23 7.04 6.94 -27.98
C THR A 23 7.17 8.48 -27.96
N GLY A 24 6.36 9.16 -28.79
CA GLY A 24 6.18 10.62 -28.77
C GLY A 24 5.48 11.11 -27.51
N ALA A 25 5.89 12.28 -27.00
CA ALA A 25 5.39 12.87 -25.77
C ALA A 25 3.92 13.33 -25.89
N LEU A 26 3.12 13.10 -24.84
CA LEU A 26 1.81 13.74 -24.69
C LEU A 26 2.04 15.11 -24.00
N VAL A 27 1.80 16.20 -24.71
CA VAL A 27 1.70 17.53 -24.11
C VAL A 27 0.35 17.58 -23.38
N VAL A 28 0.38 17.70 -22.05
CA VAL A 28 -0.83 17.88 -21.24
C VAL A 28 -1.30 19.33 -21.45
N GLY A 29 -2.45 19.51 -22.09
CA GLY A 29 -3.07 20.83 -22.27
C GLY A 29 -4.15 20.90 -23.33
N VAL A 30 -4.00 20.25 -24.48
CA VAL A 30 -5.03 20.17 -25.53
C VAL A 30 -4.80 18.90 -26.34
N GLY A 31 -5.86 18.17 -26.67
CA GLY A 31 -5.91 16.82 -27.23
C GLY A 31 -4.76 16.31 -28.14
N ARG A 32 -4.53 14.99 -28.01
CA ARG A 32 -3.85 14.08 -28.96
C ARG A 32 -2.37 14.38 -29.29
N ALA A 33 -1.49 13.47 -28.89
CA ALA A 33 -0.18 13.29 -29.53
C ALA A 33 -0.24 12.11 -30.52
N ASP A 34 0.17 12.34 -31.76
CA ASP A 34 0.35 11.31 -32.79
C ASP A 34 1.57 10.42 -32.48
N SER A 35 1.42 9.12 -32.72
CA SER A 35 2.27 8.06 -32.20
C SER A 35 3.44 7.66 -33.11
N SER A 36 4.07 8.58 -33.85
CA SER A 36 5.07 8.20 -34.88
C SER A 36 6.46 8.83 -34.80
N ASN A 37 6.74 9.83 -33.95
CA ASN A 37 8.06 10.46 -33.91
C ASN A 37 8.68 10.43 -32.51
N THR A 38 9.70 9.59 -32.33
CA THR A 38 10.59 9.58 -31.17
C THR A 38 11.62 10.68 -31.26
N GLY A 39 11.85 11.38 -30.14
CA GLY A 39 13.06 12.20 -29.97
C GLY A 39 13.10 13.53 -30.71
N GLN A 40 12.04 13.98 -31.40
CA GLN A 40 12.06 15.33 -32.00
C GLN A 40 12.06 16.41 -30.93
N LEU A 41 12.95 17.39 -31.09
CA LEU A 41 12.87 18.67 -30.39
C LEU A 41 11.60 19.38 -30.88
N ALA A 42 10.57 19.43 -30.04
CA ALA A 42 9.31 20.08 -30.37
C ALA A 42 9.10 21.26 -29.42
N ASN A 43 8.87 22.45 -29.97
CA ASN A 43 8.64 23.69 -29.22
C ASN A 43 9.72 23.98 -28.14
N GLY A 44 10.98 23.66 -28.41
CA GLY A 44 12.09 23.87 -27.46
C GLY A 44 12.21 22.81 -26.36
N THR A 45 11.50 21.68 -26.48
CA THR A 45 11.55 20.56 -25.53
C THR A 45 11.97 19.27 -26.24
N TRP A 46 12.98 18.59 -25.71
CA TRP A 46 13.41 17.27 -26.15
C TRP A 46 12.87 16.19 -25.21
N ALA A 47 12.20 15.19 -25.77
CA ALA A 47 11.61 14.08 -25.03
C ALA A 47 12.15 12.73 -25.55
N PRO A 48 13.25 12.19 -24.98
CA PRO A 48 13.83 10.94 -25.45
C PRO A 48 13.01 9.69 -25.10
N ASN A 49 12.09 9.79 -24.15
CA ASN A 49 11.21 8.71 -23.71
C ASN A 49 10.03 9.27 -22.88
N LEU A 50 9.15 8.40 -22.38
CA LEU A 50 7.97 8.79 -21.61
C LEU A 50 8.23 9.45 -20.24
N TYR A 51 9.45 9.32 -19.71
CA TYR A 51 9.78 9.78 -18.36
C TYR A 51 10.53 11.11 -18.33
N VAL A 52 11.25 11.45 -19.39
CA VAL A 52 12.19 12.59 -19.40
C VAL A 52 11.80 13.59 -20.45
N ARG A 53 11.80 14.87 -20.07
CA ARG A 53 11.77 16.01 -20.99
C ARG A 53 12.85 17.01 -20.57
N ILE A 54 13.59 17.55 -21.53
CA ILE A 54 14.60 18.58 -21.29
C ILE A 54 14.28 19.79 -22.15
N ASN A 55 14.15 20.96 -21.53
CA ASN A 55 13.89 22.21 -22.22
C ASN A 55 15.22 22.89 -22.63
N THR A 56 15.16 23.78 -23.61
CA THR A 56 16.32 24.60 -24.04
C THR A 56 16.84 25.57 -22.97
N ASP A 57 16.14 25.73 -21.85
CA ASP A 57 16.57 26.49 -20.68
C ASP A 57 17.32 25.63 -19.63
N GLY A 58 17.52 24.33 -19.91
CA GLY A 58 18.19 23.39 -19.02
C GLY A 58 17.30 22.73 -17.97
N ARG A 59 16.00 23.06 -17.90
CA ARG A 59 15.07 22.38 -16.97
C ARG A 59 14.78 20.96 -17.43
N VAL A 60 14.85 20.02 -16.50
CA VAL A 60 14.59 18.60 -16.73
C VAL A 60 13.28 18.23 -16.05
N THR A 61 12.21 18.00 -16.81
CA THR A 61 10.99 17.44 -16.25
C THR A 61 11.07 15.92 -16.22
N ILE A 62 10.81 15.32 -15.06
CA ILE A 62 10.70 13.88 -14.89
C ILE A 62 9.29 13.51 -14.43
N VAL A 63 8.66 12.62 -15.18
CA VAL A 63 7.31 12.15 -14.91
C VAL A 63 7.34 10.98 -13.92
N SER A 64 6.57 11.08 -12.84
CA SER A 64 6.31 9.95 -11.94
C SER A 64 5.07 9.18 -12.37
N LYS A 65 5.23 7.89 -12.64
CA LYS A 65 4.17 7.05 -13.22
C LYS A 65 3.08 6.61 -12.23
N ASN A 66 3.43 6.37 -10.97
CA ASN A 66 2.48 5.77 -10.02
C ASN A 66 1.63 6.85 -9.34
N PRO A 67 0.41 6.51 -8.87
CA PRO A 67 -0.34 7.40 -7.98
C PRO A 67 0.48 7.73 -6.71
N GLU A 68 0.16 8.84 -6.06
CA GLU A 68 0.85 9.33 -4.85
C GLU A 68 -0.13 9.53 -3.68
N ALA A 69 0.11 8.85 -2.56
CA ALA A 69 -0.71 8.83 -1.36
C ALA A 69 0.02 9.24 -0.07
N GLY A 70 1.23 9.81 -0.19
CA GLY A 70 2.11 10.14 0.92
C GLY A 70 3.34 9.23 1.01
N GLN A 71 3.39 8.13 0.26
CA GLN A 71 4.52 7.18 0.30
C GLN A 71 5.79 7.70 -0.40
N GLY A 72 5.69 8.77 -1.18
CA GLY A 72 6.85 9.48 -1.73
C GLY A 72 7.41 8.93 -3.04
N VAL A 73 6.65 8.12 -3.80
CA VAL A 73 7.08 7.65 -5.13
C VAL A 73 7.12 8.79 -6.15
N LYS A 74 6.31 9.84 -5.97
CA LYS A 74 6.39 11.06 -6.78
C LYS A 74 7.76 11.74 -6.63
N THR A 75 8.47 11.55 -5.52
CA THR A 75 9.86 12.02 -5.37
C THR A 75 10.88 10.94 -5.71
N ALA A 76 10.73 9.73 -5.13
CA ALA A 76 11.75 8.70 -5.21
C ALA A 76 11.96 8.16 -6.64
N PHE A 77 10.90 8.06 -7.46
CA PHE A 77 11.05 7.55 -8.84
C PHE A 77 11.79 8.54 -9.74
N PRO A 78 11.44 9.84 -9.75
CA PRO A 78 12.25 10.83 -10.43
C PRO A 78 13.70 10.90 -9.95
N MET A 79 13.97 10.68 -8.66
CA MET A 79 15.36 10.59 -8.18
C MET A 79 16.15 9.46 -8.85
N VAL A 80 15.52 8.30 -9.15
CA VAL A 80 16.19 7.21 -9.87
C VAL A 80 16.57 7.62 -11.29
N VAL A 81 15.66 8.31 -11.97
CA VAL A 81 15.91 8.83 -13.33
C VAL A 81 17.01 9.88 -13.30
N ALA A 82 16.93 10.86 -12.39
CA ALA A 82 17.93 11.93 -12.23
C ALA A 82 19.32 11.39 -11.87
N GLU A 83 19.40 10.40 -10.97
CA GLU A 83 20.63 9.67 -10.62
C GLU A 83 21.25 9.04 -11.87
N CYS A 84 20.45 8.37 -12.70
CA CYS A 84 20.95 7.71 -13.91
C CYS A 84 21.33 8.70 -15.01
N MET A 85 20.64 9.86 -15.06
CA MET A 85 20.96 10.97 -15.95
C MET A 85 22.19 11.78 -15.51
N ASN A 86 22.67 11.63 -14.27
CA ASN A 86 23.67 12.52 -13.65
C ASN A 86 23.25 14.00 -13.71
N VAL A 87 22.01 14.32 -13.34
CA VAL A 87 21.48 15.70 -13.27
C VAL A 87 21.42 16.15 -11.81
N ASP A 88 21.69 17.44 -11.54
CA ASP A 88 21.45 18.01 -10.21
C ASP A 88 19.95 18.04 -9.95
N TRP A 89 19.51 17.49 -8.81
CA TRP A 89 18.11 17.48 -8.40
C TRP A 89 17.47 18.87 -8.42
N LYS A 90 18.24 19.95 -8.21
CA LYS A 90 17.74 21.34 -8.28
C LYS A 90 17.26 21.77 -9.67
N GLN A 91 17.67 21.06 -10.73
CA GLN A 91 17.25 21.30 -12.11
C GLN A 91 16.00 20.48 -12.50
N VAL A 92 15.50 19.63 -11.58
CA VAL A 92 14.43 18.68 -11.87
C VAL A 92 13.07 19.25 -11.47
N ASP A 93 12.15 19.26 -12.43
CA ASP A 93 10.72 19.40 -12.20
C ASP A 93 10.05 18.03 -12.21
N VAL A 94 9.07 17.82 -11.34
CA VAL A 94 8.35 16.54 -11.27
C VAL A 94 6.89 16.72 -11.68
N GLU A 95 6.41 15.84 -12.56
CA GLU A 95 5.01 15.78 -12.95
C GLU A 95 4.38 14.43 -12.65
N GLN A 96 3.08 14.44 -12.34
CA GLN A 96 2.29 13.21 -12.19
C GLN A 96 1.84 12.72 -13.58
N ALA A 97 2.09 11.45 -13.90
CA ALA A 97 1.54 10.85 -15.11
C ALA A 97 0.00 10.73 -15.03
N PRO A 98 -0.74 10.89 -16.14
CA PRO A 98 -2.11 10.38 -16.24
C PRO A 98 -2.12 8.83 -16.26
N LEU A 99 -3.30 8.21 -16.19
CA LEU A 99 -3.43 6.78 -16.48
C LEU A 99 -3.12 6.51 -17.96
N ASP A 100 -2.05 5.77 -18.24
CA ASP A 100 -1.61 5.38 -19.58
C ASP A 100 -0.93 4.00 -19.54
N ASP A 101 -1.47 3.06 -20.32
CA ASP A 101 -1.00 1.67 -20.36
C ASP A 101 0.48 1.54 -20.80
N ARG A 102 1.07 2.57 -21.43
CA ARG A 102 2.49 2.61 -21.82
C ARG A 102 3.44 2.68 -20.62
N TYR A 103 3.00 3.22 -19.48
CA TYR A 103 3.79 3.18 -18.22
C TYR A 103 3.77 1.80 -17.55
N GLY A 104 2.99 0.85 -18.08
CA GLY A 104 2.74 -0.44 -17.47
C GLY A 104 1.85 -0.32 -16.24
N ARG A 105 2.23 -1.00 -15.15
CA ARG A 105 1.46 -0.99 -13.91
C ARG A 105 1.57 0.36 -13.20
N GLN A 106 0.45 1.07 -13.06
CA GLN A 106 0.31 2.31 -12.28
C GLN A 106 -0.56 2.07 -11.03
N VAL A 107 0.01 1.43 -10.01
CA VAL A 107 -0.73 1.00 -8.80
C VAL A 107 0.08 1.23 -7.53
N ILE A 108 -0.58 1.72 -6.47
CA ILE A 108 -0.05 1.71 -5.10
C ILE A 108 -0.66 0.53 -4.32
N GLY A 109 0.03 -0.59 -4.24
CA GLY A 109 -0.43 -1.75 -3.47
C GLY A 109 0.50 -2.94 -3.63
N GLY A 110 0.56 -3.79 -2.60
CA GLY A 110 1.45 -4.95 -2.51
C GLY A 110 2.93 -4.60 -2.55
N SER A 111 3.29 -3.35 -2.23
CA SER A 111 4.67 -2.86 -2.19
C SER A 111 5.51 -3.13 -3.46
N TYR A 112 4.88 -3.36 -4.61
CA TYR A 112 5.53 -3.66 -5.89
C TYR A 112 6.02 -2.42 -6.66
N GLY A 113 5.66 -1.20 -6.24
CA GLY A 113 5.99 0.02 -6.98
C GLY A 113 7.48 0.13 -7.31
N THR A 114 8.35 0.07 -6.30
CA THR A 114 9.80 0.15 -6.49
C THR A 114 10.34 -1.04 -7.30
N PRO A 115 10.06 -2.32 -6.94
CA PRO A 115 10.47 -3.46 -7.76
C PRO A 115 10.06 -3.39 -9.23
N ASP A 116 8.82 -2.98 -9.52
CA ASP A 116 8.28 -2.89 -10.87
C ASP A 116 8.92 -1.76 -11.67
N GLY A 117 9.18 -0.62 -11.02
CA GLY A 117 9.74 0.58 -11.66
C GLY A 117 11.26 0.59 -11.75
N TRP A 118 11.97 -0.21 -10.95
CA TRP A 118 13.41 -0.07 -10.75
C TRP A 118 14.22 -0.14 -12.04
N ASP A 119 13.93 -1.10 -12.92
CA ASP A 119 14.63 -1.20 -14.20
C ASP A 119 14.21 -0.11 -15.18
N ASP A 120 12.90 0.10 -15.35
CA ASP A 120 12.37 1.03 -16.36
C ASP A 120 12.87 2.46 -16.14
N LEU A 121 12.90 2.91 -14.87
CA LEU A 121 13.36 4.25 -14.50
C LEU A 121 14.87 4.41 -14.72
N ARG A 122 15.67 3.39 -14.37
CA ARG A 122 17.12 3.40 -14.61
C ARG A 122 17.45 3.38 -16.10
N ILE A 123 16.72 2.59 -16.88
CA ILE A 123 16.83 2.54 -18.35
C ILE A 123 16.51 3.90 -18.94
N ALA A 124 15.40 4.53 -18.55
CA ALA A 124 14.98 5.82 -19.06
C ALA A 124 16.05 6.92 -18.83
N GLY A 125 16.58 7.01 -17.60
CA GLY A 125 17.62 7.99 -17.28
C GLY A 125 18.97 7.68 -17.94
N THR A 126 19.35 6.40 -18.00
CA THR A 126 20.63 5.97 -18.60
C THR A 126 20.63 6.19 -20.11
N ALA A 127 19.54 5.86 -20.80
CA ALA A 127 19.42 6.07 -22.24
C ALA A 127 19.46 7.55 -22.63
N ALA A 128 18.78 8.42 -21.87
CA ALA A 128 18.84 9.86 -22.10
C ALA A 128 20.27 10.41 -21.92
N ARG A 129 20.97 9.98 -20.87
CA ARG A 129 22.39 10.33 -20.65
C ARG A 129 23.28 9.86 -21.79
N GLU A 130 23.11 8.64 -22.28
CA GLU A 130 23.93 8.11 -23.37
C GLU A 130 23.75 8.89 -24.66
N LEU A 131 22.52 9.24 -25.04
CA LEU A 131 22.25 10.10 -26.20
C LEU A 131 22.96 11.46 -26.08
N LEU A 132 22.87 12.12 -24.93
CA LEU A 132 23.55 13.40 -24.68
C LEU A 132 25.08 13.26 -24.71
N THR A 133 25.62 12.20 -24.11
CA THR A 133 27.07 11.95 -24.07
C THR A 133 27.62 11.65 -25.47
N SER A 134 26.89 10.86 -26.27
CA SER A 134 27.23 10.58 -27.67
C SER A 134 27.16 11.84 -28.52
N ALA A 135 26.13 12.68 -28.36
CA ALA A 135 26.02 13.95 -29.07
C ALA A 135 27.21 14.87 -28.81
N ALA A 136 27.66 14.99 -27.55
CA ALA A 136 28.86 15.76 -27.21
C ALA A 136 30.12 15.17 -27.83
N ALA A 137 30.29 13.83 -27.77
CA ALA A 137 31.45 13.15 -28.35
C ALA A 137 31.54 13.36 -29.88
N GLU A 138 30.42 13.24 -30.59
CA GLU A 138 30.34 13.51 -32.03
C GLU A 138 30.64 14.98 -32.36
N GLN A 139 30.03 15.93 -31.64
CA GLN A 139 30.28 17.36 -31.81
C GLN A 139 31.76 17.72 -31.60
N TRP A 140 32.43 17.02 -30.69
CA TRP A 140 33.82 17.26 -30.34
C TRP A 140 34.85 16.47 -31.14
N GLY A 141 34.42 15.46 -31.90
CA GLY A 141 35.28 14.55 -32.64
C GLY A 141 36.18 13.69 -31.75
N VAL A 142 35.67 13.24 -30.59
CA VAL A 142 36.46 12.49 -29.58
C VAL A 142 35.83 11.12 -29.25
N PRO A 143 36.61 10.16 -28.72
CA PRO A 143 36.06 8.88 -28.28
C PRO A 143 35.04 9.03 -27.14
N LEU A 144 33.90 8.34 -27.23
CA LEU A 144 32.86 8.35 -26.20
C LEU A 144 33.37 7.99 -24.80
N ALA A 145 34.35 7.09 -24.70
CA ALA A 145 34.97 6.67 -23.44
C ALA A 145 35.73 7.80 -22.70
N GLU A 146 36.08 8.87 -23.42
CA GLU A 146 36.73 10.07 -22.89
C GLU A 146 35.71 11.12 -22.40
N CYS A 147 34.42 10.93 -22.69
CA CYS A 147 33.33 11.77 -22.22
C CYS A 147 32.71 11.23 -20.92
N GLU A 148 32.32 12.13 -20.02
CA GLU A 148 31.65 11.80 -18.76
C GLU A 148 30.51 12.77 -18.51
N ALA A 149 29.35 12.24 -18.11
CA ALA A 149 28.21 13.07 -17.75
C ALA A 149 28.26 13.43 -16.26
N VAL A 150 28.27 14.72 -15.94
CA VAL A 150 28.39 15.27 -14.60
C VAL A 150 27.43 16.44 -14.43
N SER A 151 26.50 16.34 -13.48
CA SER A 151 25.64 17.43 -13.01
C SER A 151 24.88 18.19 -14.11
N GLY A 152 24.27 17.48 -15.07
CA GLY A 152 23.52 18.09 -16.18
C GLY A 152 24.41 18.61 -17.32
N SER A 153 25.66 18.16 -17.39
CA SER A 153 26.60 18.49 -18.45
C SER A 153 27.43 17.28 -18.86
N VAL A 154 28.00 17.30 -20.06
CA VAL A 154 29.01 16.34 -20.50
C VAL A 154 30.38 17.02 -20.43
N ILE A 155 31.39 16.33 -19.93
CA ILE A 155 32.78 16.78 -19.83
C ILE A 155 33.66 15.82 -20.65
N HIS A 156 34.53 16.37 -21.50
CA HIS A 156 35.62 15.62 -22.11
C HIS A 156 36.82 15.58 -21.15
N LYS A 157 37.10 14.42 -20.56
CA LYS A 157 38.09 14.27 -19.48
C LYS A 157 39.51 14.69 -19.88
N VAL A 158 39.89 14.50 -21.16
CA VAL A 158 41.25 14.79 -21.63
C VAL A 158 41.46 16.28 -21.85
N SER A 159 40.50 16.98 -22.46
CA SER A 159 40.66 18.40 -22.81
C SER A 159 39.97 19.36 -21.84
N GLY A 160 39.14 18.88 -20.92
CA GLY A 160 38.32 19.71 -20.03
C GLY A 160 37.15 20.44 -20.71
N ARG A 161 36.86 20.15 -22.00
CA ARG A 161 35.70 20.75 -22.69
C ARG A 161 34.41 20.31 -21.98
N THR A 162 33.47 21.24 -21.84
CA THR A 162 32.18 20.99 -21.17
C THR A 162 31.03 21.46 -22.06
N ALA A 163 29.96 20.68 -22.14
CA ALA A 163 28.73 21.03 -22.84
C ALA A 163 27.53 20.75 -21.91
N PRO A 164 26.74 21.77 -21.54
CA PRO A 164 25.46 21.59 -20.85
C PRO A 164 24.47 20.79 -21.69
N TYR A 165 23.59 20.03 -21.05
CA TYR A 165 22.62 19.16 -21.75
C TYR A 165 21.73 19.93 -22.72
N GLU A 166 21.29 21.13 -22.35
CA GLU A 166 20.45 21.99 -23.19
C GLU A 166 21.10 22.39 -24.52
N THR A 167 22.44 22.39 -24.60
CA THR A 167 23.16 22.67 -25.85
C THR A 167 23.30 21.46 -26.78
N LEU A 168 22.94 20.26 -26.29
CA LEU A 168 23.14 18.99 -26.98
C LEU A 168 21.83 18.39 -27.51
N LEU A 169 20.68 19.01 -27.22
CA LEU A 169 19.35 18.43 -27.46
C LEU A 169 19.08 18.11 -28.92
N GLU A 170 19.39 19.03 -29.84
CA GLU A 170 19.17 18.83 -31.27
C GLU A 170 20.06 17.71 -31.84
N ALA A 171 21.33 17.67 -31.44
CA ALA A 171 22.23 16.60 -31.83
C ALA A 171 21.79 15.24 -31.25
N ALA A 172 21.40 15.21 -29.96
CA ALA A 172 20.91 14.01 -29.31
C ALA A 172 19.59 13.49 -29.92
N ALA A 173 18.72 14.38 -30.40
CA ALA A 173 17.48 14.04 -31.10
C ALA A 173 17.71 13.32 -32.44
N ALA A 174 18.85 13.55 -33.09
CA ALA A 174 19.19 12.94 -34.37
C ALA A 174 19.84 11.55 -34.23
N LEU A 175 20.25 11.16 -33.02
CA LEU A 175 20.92 9.89 -32.76
C LEU A 175 19.93 8.72 -32.67
N PRO A 176 20.36 7.49 -33.03
CA PRO A 176 19.54 6.31 -32.85
C PRO A 176 19.32 6.02 -31.36
N VAL A 177 18.11 5.56 -31.03
CA VAL A 177 17.76 5.11 -29.68
C VAL A 177 18.71 3.98 -29.23
N PRO A 178 19.35 4.09 -28.05
CA PRO A 178 20.25 3.06 -27.54
C PRO A 178 19.53 1.72 -27.32
N LYS A 179 20.22 0.60 -27.58
CA LYS A 179 19.66 -0.71 -27.26
C LYS A 179 19.74 -0.97 -25.76
N VAL A 180 18.63 -1.38 -25.16
CA VAL A 180 18.53 -1.65 -23.70
C VAL A 180 19.61 -2.63 -23.22
N ALA A 181 19.95 -3.65 -24.02
CA ALA A 181 20.96 -4.65 -23.66
C ALA A 181 22.40 -4.10 -23.60
N GLU A 182 22.66 -2.93 -24.20
CA GLU A 182 23.98 -2.29 -24.23
C GLU A 182 24.14 -1.26 -23.08
N LEU A 183 23.04 -0.89 -22.41
CA LEU A 183 23.03 0.10 -21.33
C LEU A 183 23.70 -0.41 -20.04
N LYS A 184 24.60 0.42 -19.48
CA LYS A 184 25.23 0.16 -18.18
C LYS A 184 24.45 0.86 -17.06
N LEU A 185 23.58 0.10 -16.39
CA LEU A 185 22.73 0.61 -15.30
C LEU A 185 23.50 0.67 -13.97
N LYS A 186 23.39 1.79 -13.25
CA LYS A 186 23.82 1.88 -11.84
C LYS A 186 22.98 0.93 -10.99
N SER A 187 23.59 0.20 -10.06
CA SER A 187 22.86 -0.82 -9.27
C SER A 187 23.27 -0.91 -7.80
N ARG A 188 24.47 -0.45 -7.43
CA ARG A 188 24.98 -0.60 -6.07
C ARG A 188 24.89 0.70 -5.29
N PRO A 189 24.61 0.66 -3.97
CA PRO A 189 24.61 1.86 -3.12
C PRO A 189 25.86 2.73 -3.27
N ALA A 190 27.03 2.12 -3.43
CA ALA A 190 28.30 2.84 -3.61
C ALA A 190 28.41 3.63 -4.92
N ASP A 191 27.61 3.29 -5.94
CA ASP A 191 27.60 3.97 -7.25
C ASP A 191 26.67 5.20 -7.26
N PHE A 192 25.86 5.39 -6.22
CA PHE A 192 24.84 6.44 -6.16
C PHE A 192 25.36 7.73 -5.52
N LYS A 193 24.93 8.88 -6.06
CA LYS A 193 25.24 10.21 -5.53
C LYS A 193 24.02 10.89 -4.92
N LEU A 194 22.85 10.68 -5.51
CA LEU A 194 21.54 11.20 -5.12
C LEU A 194 20.72 10.15 -4.37
N LEU A 195 20.68 8.90 -4.84
CA LEU A 195 19.93 7.86 -4.13
C LEU A 195 20.56 7.58 -2.75
N GLY A 196 19.70 7.38 -1.75
CA GLY A 196 20.13 7.17 -0.36
C GLY A 196 20.40 8.46 0.41
N THR A 197 20.24 9.63 -0.22
CA THR A 197 20.26 10.95 0.43
C THR A 197 18.86 11.36 0.91
N PHE A 198 18.78 12.46 1.64
CA PHE A 198 17.51 13.06 2.05
C PHE A 198 17.05 14.07 1.00
N VAL A 199 15.91 13.80 0.36
CA VAL A 199 15.22 14.75 -0.52
C VAL A 199 13.78 14.90 -0.03
N PRO A 200 13.32 16.14 0.29
CA PRO A 200 11.95 16.36 0.76
C PRO A 200 10.94 16.03 -0.34
N GLY A 201 9.69 15.76 0.07
CA GLY A 201 8.59 15.50 -0.85
C GLY A 201 8.38 16.68 -1.81
N VAL A 202 8.25 16.39 -3.11
CA VAL A 202 8.11 17.43 -4.16
C VAL A 202 6.82 18.23 -4.01
N ASP A 203 5.78 17.61 -3.44
CA ASP A 203 4.49 18.26 -3.17
C ASP A 203 4.47 19.00 -1.83
N ASN A 204 5.51 18.91 -1.00
CA ASN A 204 5.50 19.52 0.34
C ASN A 204 5.21 21.03 0.32
N PRO A 205 5.81 21.85 -0.57
CA PRO A 205 5.49 23.28 -0.63
C PRO A 205 4.02 23.54 -0.92
N GLU A 206 3.43 22.79 -1.84
CA GLU A 206 2.01 22.91 -2.23
C GLU A 206 1.08 22.46 -1.08
N ILE A 207 1.42 21.38 -0.38
CA ILE A 207 0.68 20.91 0.80
C ILE A 207 0.73 21.97 1.92
N LEU A 208 1.91 22.50 2.23
CA LEU A 208 2.09 23.48 3.31
C LEU A 208 1.40 24.82 3.04
N THR A 209 1.13 25.14 1.78
CA THR A 209 0.47 26.38 1.35
C THR A 209 -0.99 26.19 0.97
N GLY A 210 -1.54 24.97 1.10
CA GLY A 210 -2.95 24.66 0.81
C GLY A 210 -3.30 24.75 -0.67
N GLN A 211 -2.37 24.44 -1.57
CA GLN A 211 -2.64 24.37 -3.00
C GLN A 211 -3.51 23.14 -3.35
N PRO A 212 -4.36 23.25 -4.40
CA PRO A 212 -5.28 22.19 -4.78
C PRO A 212 -4.54 20.97 -5.36
N LEU A 213 -4.57 19.86 -4.62
CA LEU A 213 -3.83 18.63 -4.95
C LEU A 213 -4.70 17.38 -4.88
N PHE A 214 -5.69 17.37 -4.00
CA PHE A 214 -6.50 16.22 -3.65
C PHE A 214 -7.73 16.12 -4.56
N GLY A 215 -8.41 14.96 -4.55
CA GLY A 215 -9.55 14.74 -5.46
C GLY A 215 -10.69 15.74 -5.23
N CYS A 216 -10.93 16.08 -3.97
CA CYS A 216 -11.94 17.05 -3.56
C CYS A 216 -11.59 18.49 -3.92
N ASP A 217 -10.36 18.78 -4.34
CA ASP A 217 -9.95 20.12 -4.78
C ASP A 217 -10.33 20.40 -6.24
N THR A 218 -10.73 19.38 -7.00
CA THR A 218 -11.14 19.51 -8.40
C THR A 218 -12.31 20.49 -8.52
N ARG A 219 -12.18 21.52 -9.37
CA ARG A 219 -13.24 22.49 -9.69
C ARG A 219 -13.42 22.56 -11.20
N LEU A 220 -14.65 22.41 -11.67
CA LEU A 220 -15.03 22.47 -13.08
C LEU A 220 -16.18 23.46 -13.28
N ASP A 221 -16.26 24.08 -14.45
CA ASP A 221 -17.33 25.00 -14.78
C ASP A 221 -18.70 24.30 -14.77
N GLY A 222 -19.67 24.89 -14.07
CA GLY A 222 -21.02 24.34 -13.94
C GLY A 222 -21.12 23.04 -13.13
N MET A 223 -20.10 22.71 -12.34
CA MET A 223 -20.06 21.51 -11.51
C MET A 223 -21.13 21.51 -10.42
N LEU A 224 -21.75 20.35 -10.22
CA LEU A 224 -22.68 20.06 -9.12
C LEU A 224 -22.04 19.13 -8.09
N TYR A 225 -22.64 19.07 -6.90
CA TYR A 225 -22.15 18.25 -5.80
C TYR A 225 -23.16 17.17 -5.46
N ALA A 226 -22.66 15.95 -5.27
CA ALA A 226 -23.47 14.78 -4.96
C ALA A 226 -23.13 14.19 -3.59
N VAL A 227 -24.15 13.68 -2.92
CA VAL A 227 -24.06 12.71 -1.81
C VAL A 227 -24.82 11.44 -2.19
N TYR A 228 -24.42 10.31 -1.61
CA TYR A 228 -24.99 9.01 -1.94
C TYR A 228 -25.35 8.24 -0.67
N GLU A 229 -26.64 7.99 -0.45
CA GLU A 229 -27.12 7.18 0.67
C GLU A 229 -27.22 5.71 0.24
N LYS A 230 -26.53 4.82 0.95
CA LYS A 230 -26.60 3.37 0.76
C LYS A 230 -27.33 2.71 1.93
N CYS A 231 -27.76 1.47 1.72
CA CYS A 231 -28.35 0.69 2.80
C CYS A 231 -27.33 0.47 3.92
N PRO A 232 -27.65 0.75 5.20
CA PRO A 232 -26.76 0.45 6.32
C PRO A 232 -26.34 -1.02 6.38
N THR A 233 -27.22 -1.92 5.95
CA THR A 233 -26.91 -3.35 5.80
C THR A 233 -26.34 -3.64 4.42
N PHE A 234 -25.15 -4.24 4.38
CA PHE A 234 -24.50 -4.59 3.12
C PHE A 234 -25.35 -5.56 2.28
N GLY A 235 -25.48 -5.26 0.98
CA GLY A 235 -26.30 -6.03 0.05
C GLY A 235 -27.77 -5.62 0.00
N GLY A 236 -28.22 -4.73 0.90
CA GLY A 236 -29.60 -4.24 0.92
C GLY A 236 -29.99 -3.41 -0.31
N ARG A 237 -31.29 -3.33 -0.57
CA ARG A 237 -31.90 -2.67 -1.74
C ARG A 237 -32.89 -1.59 -1.33
N VAL A 238 -33.13 -0.64 -2.22
CA VAL A 238 -34.17 0.38 -2.03
C VAL A 238 -35.53 -0.21 -2.40
N ARG A 239 -36.44 -0.38 -1.43
CA ARG A 239 -37.84 -0.71 -1.69
C ARG A 239 -38.63 0.53 -2.09
N GLY A 240 -38.37 1.64 -1.42
CA GLY A 240 -38.98 2.95 -1.71
C GLY A 240 -38.25 4.08 -1.01
N ALA A 241 -38.42 5.32 -1.48
CA ALA A 241 -37.85 6.51 -0.86
C ALA A 241 -38.71 7.74 -1.14
N ASN A 242 -38.65 8.74 -0.26
CA ASN A 242 -39.38 10.02 -0.39
C ASN A 242 -38.73 10.99 -1.40
N ILE A 243 -38.37 10.51 -2.59
CA ILE A 243 -37.55 11.24 -3.58
C ILE A 243 -38.12 12.58 -4.00
N ASP A 244 -39.43 12.69 -4.25
CA ASP A 244 -40.03 13.94 -4.72
C ASP A 244 -39.93 15.07 -3.69
N ARG A 245 -40.01 14.72 -2.38
CA ARG A 245 -39.76 15.68 -1.29
C ARG A 245 -38.32 16.16 -1.30
N ILE A 246 -37.36 15.25 -1.53
CA ILE A 246 -35.93 15.57 -1.57
C ILE A 246 -35.59 16.43 -2.78
N ARG A 247 -36.15 16.11 -3.95
CA ARG A 247 -35.99 16.91 -5.17
C ARG A 247 -36.52 18.34 -5.00
N SER A 248 -37.51 18.53 -4.13
CA SER A 248 -38.10 19.85 -3.85
C SER A 248 -37.33 20.67 -2.80
N GLN A 249 -36.23 20.16 -2.23
CA GLN A 249 -35.45 20.91 -1.25
C GLN A 249 -34.63 22.03 -1.91
N PRO A 250 -34.41 23.17 -1.23
CA PRO A 250 -33.62 24.27 -1.78
C PRO A 250 -32.22 23.84 -2.23
N GLY A 251 -31.82 24.24 -3.45
CA GLY A 251 -30.52 23.93 -4.04
C GLY A 251 -30.37 22.51 -4.59
N VAL A 252 -31.32 21.60 -4.34
CA VAL A 252 -31.31 20.27 -4.95
C VAL A 252 -31.74 20.38 -6.40
N THR A 253 -30.93 19.84 -7.30
CA THR A 253 -31.20 19.80 -8.74
C THR A 253 -31.71 18.43 -9.16
N HIS A 254 -31.19 17.36 -8.56
CA HIS A 254 -31.58 15.98 -8.85
C HIS A 254 -31.66 15.15 -7.56
N ALA A 255 -32.62 14.25 -7.51
CA ALA A 255 -32.69 13.17 -6.54
C ALA A 255 -33.32 11.96 -7.21
N PHE A 256 -32.69 10.79 -7.10
CA PHE A 256 -33.15 9.56 -7.75
C PHE A 256 -32.61 8.31 -7.06
N VAL A 257 -33.36 7.21 -7.19
CA VAL A 257 -32.94 5.88 -6.77
C VAL A 257 -31.98 5.31 -7.82
N VAL A 258 -30.84 4.81 -7.36
CA VAL A 258 -29.91 4.00 -8.14
C VAL A 258 -30.16 2.54 -7.77
N GLN A 259 -30.57 1.73 -8.74
CA GLN A 259 -30.89 0.32 -8.49
C GLN A 259 -29.66 -0.54 -8.20
N GLY A 260 -28.50 -0.17 -8.74
CA GLY A 260 -27.23 -0.86 -8.51
C GLY A 260 -27.26 -2.36 -8.84
N THR A 261 -26.38 -3.11 -8.20
CA THR A 261 -26.23 -4.56 -8.32
C THR A 261 -26.00 -5.20 -6.95
N SER A 262 -26.11 -6.53 -6.86
CA SER A 262 -25.74 -7.27 -5.64
C SER A 262 -24.23 -7.50 -5.50
N ASN A 263 -23.42 -7.01 -6.44
CA ASN A 263 -21.97 -7.09 -6.32
C ASN A 263 -21.48 -6.03 -5.32
N LEU A 264 -21.03 -6.46 -4.14
CA LEU A 264 -20.54 -5.56 -3.10
C LEU A 264 -19.30 -4.76 -3.48
N SER A 265 -18.60 -5.12 -4.56
CA SER A 265 -17.48 -4.37 -5.12
C SER A 265 -17.86 -3.51 -6.34
N GLY A 266 -19.14 -3.43 -6.68
CA GLY A 266 -19.66 -2.68 -7.82
C GLY A 266 -20.50 -1.47 -7.41
N LEU A 267 -21.36 -1.02 -8.32
CA LEU A 267 -22.37 0.00 -8.01
C LEU A 267 -23.46 -0.62 -7.12
N LEU A 268 -23.52 -0.21 -5.86
CA LEU A 268 -24.53 -0.66 -4.90
C LEU A 268 -25.84 0.11 -5.05
N PRO A 269 -27.00 -0.50 -4.69
CA PRO A 269 -28.27 0.21 -4.63
C PRO A 269 -28.23 1.37 -3.61
N GLY A 270 -28.91 2.47 -3.91
CA GLY A 270 -28.93 3.64 -3.04
C GLY A 270 -29.73 4.81 -3.60
N VAL A 271 -29.59 5.97 -2.97
CA VAL A 271 -30.22 7.22 -3.39
C VAL A 271 -29.15 8.28 -3.62
N ALA A 272 -29.08 8.80 -4.85
CA ALA A 272 -28.24 9.94 -5.20
C ALA A 272 -29.01 11.24 -5.00
N ILE A 273 -28.37 12.21 -4.36
CA ILE A 273 -28.87 13.59 -4.19
C ILE A 273 -27.80 14.53 -4.73
N VAL A 274 -28.18 15.38 -5.68
CA VAL A 274 -27.28 16.28 -6.40
C VAL A 274 -27.78 17.71 -6.27
N ALA A 275 -26.89 18.64 -5.94
CA ALA A 275 -27.22 20.03 -5.63
C ALA A 275 -26.13 21.00 -6.11
N ASP A 276 -26.44 22.30 -6.05
CA ASP A 276 -25.50 23.38 -6.42
C ASP A 276 -24.32 23.50 -5.43
N THR A 277 -24.49 22.99 -4.21
CA THR A 277 -23.43 22.92 -3.17
C THR A 277 -23.48 21.59 -2.45
N TRP A 278 -22.34 21.12 -1.95
CA TRP A 278 -22.30 19.91 -1.13
C TRP A 278 -23.18 20.05 0.11
N TRP A 279 -23.20 21.23 0.74
CA TRP A 279 -24.02 21.51 1.92
C TRP A 279 -25.52 21.33 1.65
N ALA A 280 -26.02 21.80 0.50
CA ALA A 280 -27.42 21.62 0.12
C ALA A 280 -27.77 20.13 -0.10
N ALA A 281 -26.91 19.39 -0.80
CA ALA A 281 -27.09 17.95 -1.01
C ALA A 281 -27.11 17.19 0.33
N HIS A 282 -26.14 17.46 1.20
CA HIS A 282 -26.02 16.82 2.51
C HIS A 282 -27.17 17.21 3.46
N SER A 283 -27.58 18.48 3.48
CA SER A 283 -28.72 18.94 4.28
C SER A 283 -30.03 18.29 3.84
N ALA A 284 -30.23 18.14 2.53
CA ALA A 284 -31.40 17.43 1.99
C ALA A 284 -31.37 15.94 2.36
N ARG A 285 -30.19 15.30 2.35
CA ARG A 285 -30.01 13.91 2.77
C ARG A 285 -30.48 13.64 4.19
N ASN A 286 -30.32 14.57 5.13
CA ASN A 286 -30.82 14.39 6.50
C ASN A 286 -32.36 14.23 6.60
N GLN A 287 -33.08 14.69 5.58
CA GLN A 287 -34.54 14.52 5.46
C GLN A 287 -34.95 13.29 4.64
N LEU A 288 -33.99 12.59 4.03
CA LEU A 288 -34.23 11.37 3.27
C LEU A 288 -34.80 10.30 4.20
N ARG A 289 -35.82 9.61 3.69
CA ARG A 289 -36.39 8.42 4.31
C ARG A 289 -36.43 7.35 3.24
N VAL A 290 -35.72 6.27 3.51
CA VAL A 290 -35.63 5.11 2.62
C VAL A 290 -36.20 3.91 3.36
N ASP A 291 -37.07 3.19 2.67
CA ASP A 291 -37.51 1.86 3.04
C ASP A 291 -36.54 0.86 2.41
N TRP A 292 -35.75 0.20 3.25
CA TRP A 292 -34.72 -0.74 2.84
C TRP A 292 -35.23 -2.17 2.88
N GLU A 293 -34.88 -2.95 1.87
CA GLU A 293 -35.03 -4.40 1.87
C GLU A 293 -33.67 -5.05 2.12
N THR A 294 -33.58 -5.89 3.15
CA THR A 294 -32.36 -6.63 3.51
C THR A 294 -32.72 -8.06 3.94
N ASP A 295 -31.87 -9.00 3.57
CA ASP A 295 -31.88 -10.41 3.96
C ASP A 295 -30.66 -10.81 4.82
N HIS A 296 -29.81 -9.83 5.16
CA HIS A 296 -28.57 -10.04 5.91
C HIS A 296 -28.67 -9.50 7.34
N ASN A 297 -28.05 -10.19 8.29
CA ASN A 297 -28.11 -9.88 9.72
C ASN A 297 -26.77 -10.11 10.44
N ASP A 298 -25.64 -9.97 9.71
CA ASP A 298 -24.29 -10.12 10.25
C ASP A 298 -24.12 -9.37 11.59
N SER A 299 -23.57 -10.05 12.60
CA SER A 299 -23.32 -9.45 13.91
C SER A 299 -22.05 -9.99 14.54
N THR A 300 -21.32 -9.13 15.23
CA THR A 300 -20.07 -9.51 15.93
C THR A 300 -20.33 -10.63 16.94
N GLU A 301 -21.42 -10.53 17.70
CA GLU A 301 -21.82 -11.54 18.69
C GLU A 301 -22.09 -12.92 18.06
N ALA A 302 -22.74 -12.97 16.89
CA ALA A 302 -22.97 -14.24 16.19
C ALA A 302 -21.67 -14.82 15.60
N TYR A 303 -20.77 -13.97 15.12
CA TYR A 303 -19.46 -14.40 14.64
C TYR A 303 -18.60 -15.00 15.76
N GLU A 304 -18.52 -14.34 16.91
CA GLU A 304 -17.78 -14.82 18.08
C GLU A 304 -18.31 -16.19 18.52
N ARG A 305 -19.64 -16.37 18.64
CA ARG A 305 -20.23 -17.68 18.94
C ARG A 305 -19.91 -18.75 17.89
N ARG A 306 -19.95 -18.41 16.60
CA ARG A 306 -19.65 -19.39 15.54
C ARG A 306 -18.17 -19.77 15.57
N ALA A 307 -17.27 -18.82 15.81
CA ALA A 307 -15.84 -19.09 15.95
C ALA A 307 -15.55 -19.98 17.16
N GLU A 308 -16.19 -19.72 18.30
CA GLU A 308 -16.07 -20.57 19.50
C GLU A 308 -16.50 -22.02 19.22
N ALA A 309 -17.63 -22.23 18.53
CA ALA A 309 -18.06 -23.56 18.13
C ALA A 309 -17.05 -24.26 17.20
N LEU A 310 -16.53 -23.52 16.21
CA LEU A 310 -15.55 -23.99 15.24
C LEU A 310 -14.21 -24.38 15.87
N ALA A 311 -13.82 -23.79 17.01
CA ALA A 311 -12.53 -24.06 17.68
C ALA A 311 -12.36 -25.53 18.12
N SER A 312 -13.47 -26.25 18.29
CA SER A 312 -13.48 -27.67 18.63
C SER A 312 -13.51 -28.60 17.40
N GLU A 313 -13.77 -28.05 16.21
CA GLU A 313 -13.80 -28.79 14.95
C GLU A 313 -12.36 -28.94 14.40
N THR A 314 -12.15 -29.89 13.49
CA THR A 314 -10.83 -30.09 12.89
C THR A 314 -10.46 -28.94 11.93
N GLY A 315 -11.42 -28.44 11.16
CA GLY A 315 -11.18 -27.52 10.04
C GLY A 315 -10.50 -28.19 8.84
N ASP A 316 -10.32 -27.43 7.76
CA ASP A 316 -9.62 -27.85 6.56
C ASP A 316 -8.12 -27.76 6.74
N THR A 317 -7.39 -28.84 6.48
CA THR A 317 -5.93 -28.86 6.58
C THR A 317 -5.31 -28.14 5.38
N LEU A 318 -4.68 -26.98 5.62
CA LEU A 318 -3.94 -26.22 4.61
C LEU A 318 -2.49 -26.72 4.46
N ARG A 319 -1.88 -27.20 5.55
CA ARG A 319 -0.55 -27.81 5.56
C ARG A 319 -0.40 -28.75 6.76
N SER A 320 0.32 -29.85 6.55
CA SER A 320 0.73 -30.78 7.59
C SER A 320 2.12 -31.32 7.26
N ASP A 321 3.10 -31.02 8.11
CA ASP A 321 4.47 -31.50 8.06
C ASP A 321 4.74 -32.36 9.31
N GLY A 322 5.41 -33.51 9.14
CA GLY A 322 5.75 -34.39 10.25
C GLY A 322 4.52 -35.03 10.93
N ASP A 323 4.69 -35.42 12.19
CA ASP A 323 3.66 -36.03 13.04
C ASP A 323 3.44 -35.13 14.26
N VAL A 324 2.50 -34.18 14.12
CA VAL A 324 2.23 -33.16 15.14
C VAL A 324 1.65 -33.75 16.40
N ASP A 325 0.75 -34.74 16.29
CA ASP A 325 0.09 -35.31 17.46
C ASP A 325 1.11 -36.09 18.31
N ARG A 326 1.95 -36.94 17.68
CA ARG A 326 3.03 -37.62 18.39
C ARG A 326 4.03 -36.64 19.01
N ALA A 327 4.44 -35.61 18.28
CA ALA A 327 5.41 -34.64 18.77
C ALA A 327 4.88 -33.81 19.96
N LEU A 328 3.57 -33.51 19.98
CA LEU A 328 2.93 -32.89 21.14
C LEU A 328 2.90 -33.84 22.34
N ASP A 329 2.54 -35.11 22.13
CA ASP A 329 2.52 -36.14 23.19
C ASP A 329 3.89 -36.38 23.83
N GLU A 330 4.96 -36.29 23.03
CA GLU A 330 6.35 -36.46 23.47
C GLU A 330 6.98 -35.18 24.06
N SER A 331 6.29 -34.03 23.98
CA SER A 331 6.83 -32.76 24.43
C SER A 331 6.97 -32.69 25.96
N ARG A 332 8.07 -32.12 26.44
CA ARG A 332 8.27 -31.83 27.86
C ARG A 332 7.24 -30.84 28.38
N ARG A 333 6.87 -29.86 27.55
CA ARG A 333 5.88 -28.84 27.86
C ARG A 333 5.07 -28.50 26.62
N ILE A 334 3.77 -28.31 26.81
CA ILE A 334 2.87 -27.78 25.79
C ILE A 334 2.44 -26.39 26.21
N VAL A 335 2.48 -25.44 25.28
CA VAL A 335 1.93 -24.09 25.44
C VAL A 335 0.72 -23.99 24.53
N GLU A 336 -0.41 -23.53 25.07
CA GLU A 336 -1.65 -23.33 24.31
C GLU A 336 -2.20 -21.93 24.56
N ALA A 337 -2.65 -21.26 23.50
CA ALA A 337 -3.25 -19.95 23.60
C ALA A 337 -4.22 -19.67 22.44
N THR A 338 -5.22 -18.83 22.70
CA THR A 338 -6.12 -18.30 21.67
C THR A 338 -5.89 -16.80 21.54
N TYR A 339 -5.82 -16.30 20.31
CA TYR A 339 -5.67 -14.88 19.99
C TYR A 339 -6.82 -14.39 19.11
N TYR A 340 -7.31 -13.18 19.35
CA TYR A 340 -8.37 -12.53 18.55
C TYR A 340 -7.99 -11.11 18.13
N TYR A 341 -8.27 -10.75 16.87
CA TYR A 341 -8.29 -9.37 16.42
C TYR A 341 -9.59 -9.03 15.70
N PRO A 342 -10.09 -7.78 15.83
CA PRO A 342 -11.38 -7.37 15.30
C PRO A 342 -11.29 -6.86 13.86
N PHE A 343 -12.46 -6.60 13.27
CA PHE A 343 -12.54 -5.80 12.06
C PHE A 343 -12.04 -4.39 12.34
N VAL A 344 -11.41 -3.74 11.37
CA VAL A 344 -11.01 -2.32 11.50
C VAL A 344 -11.22 -1.57 10.20
N SER A 345 -11.56 -0.30 10.32
CA SER A 345 -11.65 0.65 9.21
C SER A 345 -10.26 1.19 8.85
N HIS A 346 -10.10 1.61 7.60
CA HIS A 346 -8.92 2.32 7.14
C HIS A 346 -8.81 3.74 7.68
N ALA A 347 -9.96 4.37 7.99
CA ALA A 347 -10.05 5.69 8.61
C ALA A 347 -9.18 6.78 7.92
N ASN A 348 -9.11 6.74 6.59
CA ASN A 348 -8.33 7.68 5.77
C ASN A 348 -8.74 9.11 6.08
N MET A 349 -7.82 10.05 6.29
CA MET A 349 -8.20 11.44 6.61
C MET A 349 -9.11 12.09 5.56
N GLU A 350 -8.84 11.85 4.27
CA GLU A 350 -9.70 12.23 3.15
C GLU A 350 -10.76 11.13 2.88
N PRO A 351 -12.06 11.37 3.18
CA PRO A 351 -13.14 10.45 2.80
C PRO A 351 -13.18 10.19 1.29
N GLN A 352 -13.81 9.08 0.89
CA GLN A 352 -13.97 8.77 -0.52
C GLN A 352 -14.61 9.94 -1.30
N ASN A 353 -14.00 10.29 -2.43
CA ASN A 353 -14.48 11.34 -3.31
C ASN A 353 -14.02 11.08 -4.74
N CYS A 354 -14.76 11.62 -5.70
CA CYS A 354 -14.47 11.53 -7.12
C CYS A 354 -15.18 12.67 -7.85
N THR A 355 -14.55 13.22 -8.88
CA THR A 355 -15.21 14.15 -9.80
C THR A 355 -15.29 13.51 -11.18
N ALA A 356 -16.44 13.60 -11.83
CA ALA A 356 -16.64 13.04 -13.17
C ALA A 356 -17.41 14.00 -14.07
N ARG A 357 -17.06 13.99 -15.37
CA ARG A 357 -17.73 14.73 -16.43
C ARG A 357 -18.02 13.79 -17.59
N TYR A 358 -19.29 13.55 -17.86
CA TYR A 358 -19.75 12.82 -19.05
C TYR A 358 -20.15 13.82 -20.14
N SER A 359 -19.58 13.70 -21.33
CA SER A 359 -19.88 14.59 -22.45
C SER A 359 -20.95 14.00 -23.38
N ASP A 360 -21.62 14.88 -24.14
CA ASP A 360 -22.59 14.49 -25.17
C ASP A 360 -21.98 13.60 -26.26
N ALA A 361 -20.66 13.70 -26.47
CA ALA A 361 -19.91 12.83 -27.38
C ALA A 361 -19.65 11.42 -26.80
N GLY A 362 -20.16 11.13 -25.61
CA GLY A 362 -20.02 9.86 -24.90
C GLY A 362 -18.61 9.63 -24.34
N GLN A 363 -17.86 10.70 -24.03
CA GLN A 363 -16.58 10.63 -23.34
C GLN A 363 -16.79 10.86 -21.84
N LEU A 364 -16.10 10.09 -21.02
CA LEU A 364 -16.08 10.27 -19.58
C LEU A 364 -14.68 10.69 -19.14
N GLU A 365 -14.60 11.80 -18.41
CA GLU A 365 -13.39 12.23 -17.72
C GLU A 365 -13.59 12.13 -16.21
N VAL A 366 -12.60 11.60 -15.51
CA VAL A 366 -12.67 11.29 -14.07
C VAL A 366 -11.42 11.83 -13.37
N TRP A 367 -11.60 12.52 -12.25
CA TRP A 367 -10.54 12.90 -11.31
C TRP A 367 -10.78 12.12 -10.03
N ALA A 368 -9.85 11.23 -9.68
CA ALA A 368 -10.03 10.33 -8.56
C ALA A 368 -8.72 10.11 -7.80
N PRO A 369 -8.74 10.16 -6.44
CA PRO A 369 -7.63 9.69 -5.64
C PRO A 369 -7.69 8.15 -5.58
N SER A 370 -7.20 7.48 -6.62
CA SER A 370 -7.25 6.02 -6.74
C SER A 370 -5.86 5.39 -6.62
N GLN A 371 -5.74 4.33 -5.81
CA GLN A 371 -4.52 3.51 -5.75
C GLN A 371 -4.43 2.55 -6.93
N ASN A 372 -5.54 2.23 -7.61
CA ASN A 372 -5.59 1.36 -8.79
C ASN A 372 -6.52 1.97 -9.86
N PRO A 373 -6.09 3.05 -10.53
CA PRO A 373 -6.90 3.78 -11.50
C PRO A 373 -7.37 2.93 -12.69
N LYS A 374 -6.57 1.94 -13.11
CA LYS A 374 -6.96 1.01 -14.19
C LYS A 374 -8.17 0.17 -13.79
N GLY A 375 -8.16 -0.43 -12.59
CA GLY A 375 -9.29 -1.18 -12.07
C GLY A 375 -10.57 -0.33 -11.98
N GLY A 376 -10.42 0.95 -11.62
CA GLY A 376 -11.51 1.92 -11.64
C GLY A 376 -12.08 2.15 -13.04
N ARG A 377 -11.21 2.40 -14.03
CA ARG A 377 -11.59 2.55 -15.45
C ARG A 377 -12.36 1.32 -15.97
N GLU A 378 -11.86 0.13 -15.65
CA GLU A 378 -12.48 -1.14 -16.04
C GLU A 378 -13.86 -1.34 -15.39
N LEU A 379 -14.00 -1.04 -14.08
CA LEU A 379 -15.29 -1.16 -13.39
C LEU A 379 -16.32 -0.17 -13.95
N ILE A 380 -15.90 1.08 -14.20
CA ILE A 380 -16.74 2.09 -14.83
C ILE A 380 -17.18 1.64 -16.23
N SER A 381 -16.24 1.14 -17.05
CA SER A 381 -16.52 0.66 -18.40
C SER A 381 -17.60 -0.42 -18.41
N ARG A 382 -17.45 -1.45 -17.55
CA ARG A 382 -18.42 -2.53 -17.41
C ARG A 382 -19.78 -2.04 -16.91
N THR A 383 -19.78 -1.12 -15.94
CA THR A 383 -21.02 -0.64 -15.30
C THR A 383 -21.82 0.28 -16.22
N LEU A 384 -21.15 1.17 -16.96
CA LEU A 384 -21.80 2.12 -17.85
C LEU A 384 -22.00 1.60 -19.28
N GLY A 385 -21.34 0.50 -19.65
CA GLY A 385 -21.36 -0.04 -21.01
C GLY A 385 -20.61 0.82 -22.02
N ILE A 386 -19.64 1.64 -21.58
CA ILE A 386 -18.84 2.51 -22.45
C ILE A 386 -17.42 1.94 -22.64
N PRO A 387 -16.81 2.00 -23.84
CA PRO A 387 -15.45 1.47 -24.05
C PRO A 387 -14.40 2.20 -23.20
N GLU A 388 -13.42 1.46 -22.66
CA GLU A 388 -12.33 2.04 -21.83
C GLU A 388 -11.59 3.21 -22.49
N LYS A 389 -11.38 3.17 -23.82
CA LYS A 389 -10.75 4.25 -24.58
C LYS A 389 -11.52 5.58 -24.56
N ARG A 390 -12.77 5.57 -24.10
CA ARG A 390 -13.61 6.76 -23.90
C ARG A 390 -13.62 7.24 -22.44
N ILE A 391 -12.83 6.62 -21.58
CA ILE A 391 -12.71 6.94 -20.16
C ILE A 391 -11.29 7.43 -19.90
N HIS A 392 -11.17 8.72 -19.59
CA HIS A 392 -9.91 9.31 -19.15
C HIS A 392 -9.90 9.44 -17.62
N VAL A 393 -8.82 8.99 -16.98
CA VAL A 393 -8.66 9.06 -15.52
C VAL A 393 -7.43 9.93 -15.20
N ASN A 394 -7.72 11.10 -14.63
CA ASN A 394 -6.75 12.02 -14.05
C ASN A 394 -6.42 11.57 -12.62
N LEU A 395 -5.13 11.34 -12.34
CA LEU A 395 -4.66 10.95 -11.01
C LEU A 395 -4.49 12.19 -10.14
N THR A 396 -5.34 12.35 -9.14
CA THR A 396 -5.16 13.37 -8.10
C THR A 396 -4.32 12.79 -6.95
N ARG A 397 -3.71 13.66 -6.14
CA ARG A 397 -3.04 13.21 -4.91
C ARG A 397 -4.08 12.57 -3.97
N ILE A 398 -3.64 11.58 -3.21
CA ILE A 398 -4.50 10.79 -2.32
C ILE A 398 -4.26 11.21 -0.86
N GLY A 399 -5.32 11.62 -0.15
CA GLY A 399 -5.29 12.02 1.27
C GLY A 399 -5.39 10.85 2.24
N GLY A 400 -4.58 9.82 2.00
CA GLY A 400 -4.61 8.55 2.72
C GLY A 400 -5.37 7.46 1.94
N GLY A 401 -4.75 6.30 1.80
CA GLY A 401 -5.29 5.17 1.05
C GLY A 401 -5.36 3.91 1.89
N PHE A 402 -4.21 3.47 2.43
CA PHE A 402 -4.04 2.30 3.31
C PHE A 402 -4.65 1.00 2.78
N GLY A 403 -5.00 0.95 1.49
CA GLY A 403 -5.66 -0.17 0.83
C GLY A 403 -7.14 0.08 0.51
N ARG A 404 -7.82 1.01 1.19
CA ARG A 404 -9.22 1.42 0.90
C ARG A 404 -9.42 1.83 -0.55
N ARG A 405 -8.49 2.61 -1.09
CA ARG A 405 -8.56 3.20 -2.45
C ARG A 405 -8.02 2.25 -3.53
N LEU A 406 -7.79 0.98 -3.19
CA LEU A 406 -7.71 -0.12 -4.17
C LEU A 406 -9.10 -0.60 -4.61
N ARG A 407 -10.15 -0.17 -3.91
CA ARG A 407 -11.56 -0.35 -4.28
C ARG A 407 -12.06 0.87 -5.06
N HIS A 408 -13.07 0.65 -5.90
CA HIS A 408 -13.48 1.58 -6.98
C HIS A 408 -14.95 1.99 -6.91
N ASP A 409 -15.62 1.63 -5.82
CA ASP A 409 -17.03 1.87 -5.55
C ASP A 409 -17.39 3.35 -5.70
N PHE A 410 -16.64 4.25 -5.05
CA PHE A 410 -16.86 5.70 -5.15
C PHE A 410 -16.64 6.26 -6.57
N MET A 411 -15.77 5.63 -7.37
CA MET A 411 -15.52 6.05 -8.75
C MET A 411 -16.71 5.69 -9.65
N VAL A 412 -17.26 4.48 -9.49
CA VAL A 412 -18.40 4.03 -10.29
C VAL A 412 -19.70 4.72 -9.89
N GLU A 413 -19.89 5.00 -8.59
CA GLU A 413 -20.99 5.84 -8.10
C GLU A 413 -20.97 7.22 -8.77
N CYS A 414 -19.83 7.92 -8.73
CA CYS A 414 -19.69 9.25 -9.34
C CYS A 414 -19.89 9.22 -10.86
N ALA A 415 -19.30 8.24 -11.55
CA ALA A 415 -19.45 8.09 -12.99
C ALA A 415 -20.92 7.83 -13.41
N TRP A 416 -21.65 7.01 -12.64
CA TRP A 416 -23.08 6.79 -12.85
C TRP A 416 -23.87 8.09 -12.67
N ILE A 417 -23.66 8.79 -11.55
CA ILE A 417 -24.38 10.03 -11.25
C ILE A 417 -24.10 11.10 -12.32
N ALA A 418 -22.84 11.30 -12.72
CA ALA A 418 -22.48 12.27 -13.74
C ALA A 418 -23.13 11.97 -15.11
N ARG A 419 -23.27 10.68 -15.48
CA ARG A 419 -23.99 10.26 -16.69
C ARG A 419 -25.47 10.59 -16.63
N GLU A 420 -26.14 10.27 -15.51
CA GLU A 420 -27.58 10.52 -15.34
C GLU A 420 -27.91 12.02 -15.30
N VAL A 421 -27.02 12.83 -14.72
CA VAL A 421 -27.21 14.28 -14.55
C VAL A 421 -26.83 15.07 -15.81
N GLY A 422 -25.90 14.57 -16.64
CA GLY A 422 -25.44 15.26 -17.85
C GLY A 422 -24.64 16.56 -17.56
N LYS A 423 -24.10 16.71 -16.36
CA LYS A 423 -23.22 17.84 -15.94
C LYS A 423 -21.99 17.29 -15.21
N PRO A 424 -20.91 18.08 -15.06
CA PRO A 424 -19.83 17.71 -14.15
C PRO A 424 -20.36 17.54 -12.73
N VAL A 425 -20.00 16.46 -12.06
CA VAL A 425 -20.43 16.14 -10.69
C VAL A 425 -19.21 15.78 -9.85
N GLN A 426 -19.12 16.36 -8.65
CA GLN A 426 -18.24 15.89 -7.60
C GLN A 426 -19.05 15.13 -6.54
N LEU A 427 -18.78 13.84 -6.39
CA LEU A 427 -19.27 13.02 -5.29
C LEU A 427 -18.29 13.11 -4.13
N GLN A 428 -18.79 13.44 -2.94
CA GLN A 428 -18.00 13.41 -1.71
C GLN A 428 -18.79 12.75 -0.59
N TRP A 429 -18.25 11.66 -0.07
CA TRP A 429 -18.79 10.95 1.08
C TRP A 429 -18.55 11.73 2.37
N SER A 430 -19.44 11.55 3.36
CA SER A 430 -19.14 11.98 4.72
C SER A 430 -18.18 11.00 5.41
N ARG A 431 -17.66 11.38 6.59
CA ARG A 431 -16.86 10.45 7.42
C ARG A 431 -17.68 9.23 7.83
N GLU A 432 -18.94 9.43 8.17
CA GLU A 432 -19.87 8.36 8.55
C GLU A 432 -20.10 7.36 7.42
N ASP A 433 -20.19 7.84 6.17
CA ASP A 433 -20.27 6.95 5.01
C ASP A 433 -18.97 6.16 4.81
N ASP A 434 -17.83 6.85 4.90
CA ASP A 434 -16.51 6.25 4.69
C ASP A 434 -16.25 5.14 5.71
N MET A 435 -16.66 5.33 6.96
CA MET A 435 -16.49 4.35 8.03
C MET A 435 -17.53 3.22 7.98
N ARG A 436 -18.80 3.51 7.65
CA ARG A 436 -19.88 2.51 7.61
C ARG A 436 -19.97 1.73 6.30
N HIS A 437 -19.34 2.22 5.24
CA HIS A 437 -19.25 1.56 3.93
C HIS A 437 -17.79 1.36 3.50
N ASP A 438 -16.96 0.98 4.46
CA ASP A 438 -15.58 0.58 4.23
C ASP A 438 -15.52 -0.84 3.62
N PHE A 439 -14.33 -1.23 3.17
CA PHE A 439 -13.91 -2.61 2.94
C PHE A 439 -12.94 -3.00 4.05
N TYR A 440 -13.47 -3.43 5.19
CA TYR A 440 -12.71 -3.58 6.44
C TYR A 440 -11.56 -4.60 6.34
N ARG A 441 -10.52 -4.42 7.16
CA ARG A 441 -9.64 -5.55 7.51
C ARG A 441 -10.49 -6.59 8.25
N PRO A 442 -10.47 -7.87 7.86
CA PRO A 442 -11.28 -8.88 8.54
C PRO A 442 -10.79 -9.15 9.96
N ALA A 443 -11.70 -9.54 10.85
CA ALA A 443 -11.36 -10.16 12.13
C ALA A 443 -10.88 -11.61 11.95
N ALA A 444 -10.21 -12.17 12.94
CA ALA A 444 -9.92 -13.60 12.98
C ALA A 444 -9.58 -14.09 14.40
N TRP A 445 -9.64 -15.42 14.57
CA TRP A 445 -9.22 -16.14 15.76
C TRP A 445 -8.10 -17.12 15.42
N HIS A 446 -7.09 -17.18 16.27
CA HIS A 446 -5.96 -18.08 16.16
C HIS A 446 -5.92 -18.99 17.38
N HIS A 447 -6.04 -20.30 17.20
CA HIS A 447 -5.82 -21.27 18.26
C HIS A 447 -4.47 -21.95 18.04
N PHE A 448 -3.54 -21.75 18.96
CA PHE A 448 -2.18 -22.26 18.86
C PHE A 448 -1.89 -23.33 19.91
N LYS A 449 -1.11 -24.33 19.51
CA LYS A 449 -0.40 -25.24 20.41
C LYS A 449 1.05 -25.36 19.97
N ALA A 450 1.98 -25.28 20.91
CA ALA A 450 3.40 -25.53 20.66
C ALA A 450 3.95 -26.57 21.64
N GLY A 451 4.67 -27.54 21.09
CA GLY A 451 5.44 -28.51 21.86
C GLY A 451 6.87 -28.02 22.07
N ILE A 452 7.36 -28.13 23.30
CA ILE A 452 8.71 -27.73 23.72
C ILE A 452 9.43 -28.96 24.29
N ASP A 453 10.68 -29.17 23.87
CA ASP A 453 11.55 -30.24 24.37
C ASP A 453 12.30 -29.87 25.66
N SER A 454 13.23 -30.74 26.08
CA SER A 454 14.05 -30.51 27.28
C SER A 454 14.97 -29.30 27.19
N ASP A 455 15.35 -28.90 25.98
CA ASP A 455 16.32 -27.85 25.69
C ASP A 455 15.63 -26.49 25.47
N GLY A 456 14.32 -26.42 25.73
CA GLY A 456 13.51 -25.23 25.52
C GLY A 456 13.26 -24.94 24.03
N SER A 457 13.44 -25.92 23.14
CA SER A 457 13.26 -25.76 21.71
C SER A 457 11.86 -26.15 21.26
N MET A 458 11.30 -25.42 20.29
CA MET A 458 9.98 -25.73 19.73
C MET A 458 10.08 -26.89 18.72
N THR A 459 9.39 -27.99 19.01
CA THR A 459 9.41 -29.23 18.22
C THR A 459 8.10 -29.51 17.47
N ALA A 460 6.99 -28.93 17.93
CA ALA A 460 5.69 -29.00 17.29
C ALA A 460 5.01 -27.63 17.31
N PHE A 461 4.28 -27.32 16.23
CA PHE A 461 3.39 -26.16 16.18
C PHE A 461 2.10 -26.51 15.42
N ASP A 462 0.97 -26.49 16.12
CA ASP A 462 -0.37 -26.67 15.56
C ASP A 462 -1.11 -25.34 15.62
N HIS A 463 -1.64 -24.91 14.48
CA HIS A 463 -2.42 -23.69 14.35
C HIS A 463 -3.76 -24.01 13.69
N HIS A 464 -4.84 -23.71 14.40
CA HIS A 464 -6.19 -23.66 13.83
C HIS A 464 -6.62 -22.20 13.67
N PHE A 465 -6.69 -21.76 12.42
CA PHE A 465 -7.04 -20.41 12.02
C PHE A 465 -8.53 -20.32 11.68
N ILE A 466 -9.28 -19.54 12.43
CA ILE A 466 -10.71 -19.31 12.16
C ILE A 466 -10.85 -17.89 11.62
N THR A 467 -11.37 -17.77 10.41
CA THR A 467 -11.43 -16.50 9.68
C THR A 467 -12.73 -16.40 8.90
N PHE A 468 -12.88 -15.35 8.09
CA PHE A 468 -14.10 -15.12 7.34
C PHE A 468 -14.02 -15.65 5.91
N GLY A 469 -15.14 -16.21 5.45
CA GLY A 469 -15.31 -16.71 4.11
C GLY A 469 -16.63 -16.27 3.49
N ARG A 470 -16.73 -16.47 2.19
CA ARG A 470 -17.97 -16.33 1.43
C ARG A 470 -18.05 -17.42 0.38
N LYS A 471 -19.11 -18.22 0.41
CA LYS A 471 -19.30 -19.37 -0.50
C LYS A 471 -18.13 -20.37 -0.43
N GLY A 472 -17.60 -20.60 0.77
CA GLY A 472 -16.53 -21.57 1.02
C GLY A 472 -15.11 -21.09 0.72
N GLU A 473 -14.92 -19.85 0.28
CA GLU A 473 -13.61 -19.27 0.02
C GLU A 473 -13.32 -18.11 0.99
N PRO A 474 -12.07 -17.91 1.44
CA PRO A 474 -11.71 -16.74 2.24
C PRO A 474 -12.09 -15.43 1.57
N VAL A 475 -12.66 -14.49 2.34
CA VAL A 475 -12.89 -13.12 1.84
C VAL A 475 -11.56 -12.37 1.70
N SER A 476 -11.55 -11.27 0.93
CA SER A 476 -10.33 -10.49 0.67
C SER A 476 -9.63 -10.07 1.97
N GLY A 477 -8.34 -10.39 2.10
CA GLY A 477 -7.53 -10.05 3.28
C GLY A 477 -7.70 -10.98 4.48
N ALA A 478 -8.53 -12.03 4.36
CA ALA A 478 -8.80 -13.01 5.40
C ALA A 478 -7.96 -14.29 5.24
N ASP A 479 -7.21 -14.41 4.15
CA ASP A 479 -6.40 -15.57 3.82
C ASP A 479 -5.09 -15.65 4.62
N LEU A 480 -4.59 -16.87 4.79
CA LEU A 480 -3.31 -17.17 5.40
C LEU A 480 -2.58 -18.21 4.57
N SER A 481 -1.38 -17.88 4.12
CA SER A 481 -0.57 -18.79 3.30
C SER A 481 -0.21 -20.07 4.08
N PRO A 482 -0.33 -21.26 3.46
CA PRO A 482 0.17 -22.51 4.07
C PRO A 482 1.69 -22.50 4.28
N ASN A 483 2.39 -21.60 3.59
CA ASN A 483 3.82 -21.37 3.75
C ASN A 483 4.12 -20.15 4.61
N HIS A 484 3.21 -19.72 5.49
CA HIS A 484 3.51 -18.64 6.43
C HIS A 484 4.53 -19.09 7.48
N TYR A 485 5.31 -18.17 8.03
CA TYR A 485 6.23 -18.44 9.14
C TYR A 485 5.47 -19.05 10.33
N PRO A 486 5.97 -20.11 11.00
CA PRO A 486 7.29 -20.72 10.90
C PRO A 486 7.33 -22.01 10.04
N ALA A 487 6.41 -22.18 9.09
CA ALA A 487 6.33 -23.40 8.30
C ALA A 487 7.68 -23.72 7.62
N GLY A 488 8.15 -24.98 7.73
CA GLY A 488 9.48 -25.39 7.27
C GLY A 488 10.64 -25.07 8.22
N LEU A 489 10.41 -24.37 9.34
CA LEU A 489 11.40 -24.11 10.40
C LEU A 489 11.13 -24.91 11.69
N VAL A 490 9.99 -25.60 11.76
CA VAL A 490 9.60 -26.51 12.85
C VAL A 490 9.43 -27.92 12.24
N PRO A 491 9.92 -28.99 12.89
CA PRO A 491 9.90 -30.32 12.28
C PRO A 491 8.49 -30.90 12.17
N ASN A 492 7.59 -30.54 13.08
CA ASN A 492 6.18 -30.96 13.05
C ASN A 492 5.30 -29.71 13.04
N PHE A 493 4.61 -29.46 11.93
CA PHE A 493 3.84 -28.24 11.71
C PHE A 493 2.48 -28.57 11.11
N ARG A 494 1.40 -28.05 11.70
CA ARG A 494 0.05 -28.20 11.15
C ARG A 494 -0.65 -26.86 11.12
N LEU A 495 -1.24 -26.53 9.96
CA LEU A 495 -2.12 -25.39 9.78
C LEU A 495 -3.48 -25.86 9.27
N ARG A 496 -4.52 -25.55 10.04
CA ARG A 496 -5.92 -25.85 9.75
C ARG A 496 -6.71 -24.55 9.64
N GLN A 497 -7.78 -24.55 8.85
CA GLN A 497 -8.63 -23.38 8.65
C GLN A 497 -10.12 -23.71 8.80
N SER A 498 -10.86 -22.83 9.46
CA SER A 498 -12.33 -22.83 9.39
C SER A 498 -12.84 -21.46 8.97
N LEU A 499 -13.95 -21.44 8.24
CA LEU A 499 -14.56 -20.21 7.72
C LEU A 499 -15.89 -19.90 8.39
N VAL A 500 -16.05 -18.64 8.80
CA VAL A 500 -17.33 -18.02 9.20
C VAL A 500 -17.87 -17.27 7.98
N GLU A 501 -19.08 -17.62 7.51
CA GLU A 501 -19.71 -16.93 6.37
C GLU A 501 -20.01 -15.47 6.73
N THR A 502 -19.69 -14.54 5.83
CA THR A 502 -19.95 -13.11 6.02
C THR A 502 -20.41 -12.38 4.76
N ASN A 503 -21.35 -11.45 4.93
CA ASN A 503 -21.70 -10.48 3.89
C ASN A 503 -20.98 -9.13 4.04
N VAL A 504 -20.24 -8.89 5.13
CA VAL A 504 -19.45 -7.68 5.33
C VAL A 504 -18.35 -7.57 4.25
N PRO A 505 -18.24 -6.46 3.50
CA PRO A 505 -17.16 -6.24 2.55
C PRO A 505 -15.81 -6.13 3.27
N THR A 506 -14.82 -6.85 2.76
CA THR A 506 -13.45 -6.79 3.27
C THR A 506 -12.47 -6.40 2.17
N GLY A 507 -11.33 -5.87 2.59
CA GLY A 507 -10.35 -5.30 1.69
C GLY A 507 -8.91 -5.48 2.14
N PRO A 508 -7.97 -5.25 1.21
CA PRO A 508 -6.59 -5.05 1.61
C PRO A 508 -6.54 -3.84 2.55
N TRP A 509 -6.10 -4.08 3.79
CA TRP A 509 -5.70 -3.05 4.74
C TRP A 509 -4.19 -3.14 4.88
N ARG A 510 -3.48 -2.02 5.08
CA ARG A 510 -2.01 -1.90 5.00
C ARG A 510 -1.29 -3.15 5.54
N SER A 511 -0.52 -3.83 4.68
CA SER A 511 0.02 -5.17 4.92
C SER A 511 -1.11 -6.20 5.12
N PRO A 512 -1.85 -6.57 4.04
CA PRO A 512 -3.07 -7.39 4.14
C PRO A 512 -2.80 -8.73 4.84
N GLY A 513 -3.59 -9.02 5.87
CA GLY A 513 -3.39 -10.17 6.77
C GLY A 513 -2.19 -10.02 7.70
N HIS A 514 -1.01 -9.69 7.15
CA HIS A 514 0.28 -9.56 7.85
C HIS A 514 0.26 -8.60 9.04
N SER A 515 -0.42 -7.46 8.93
CA SER A 515 -0.63 -6.50 10.03
C SER A 515 -1.36 -7.09 11.24
N ALA A 516 -2.07 -8.20 11.06
CA ALA A 516 -2.92 -8.84 12.06
C ALA A 516 -2.30 -10.10 12.62
N TYR A 517 -2.07 -11.10 11.78
CA TYR A 517 -1.60 -12.41 12.27
C TYR A 517 -0.16 -12.36 12.76
N CYS A 518 0.67 -11.42 12.30
CA CYS A 518 2.04 -11.28 12.82
C CYS A 518 2.02 -11.03 14.33
N TRP A 519 1.05 -10.24 14.82
CA TRP A 519 0.85 -10.05 16.25
C TRP A 519 0.59 -11.37 16.98
N ALA A 520 -0.40 -12.14 16.53
CA ALA A 520 -0.76 -13.41 17.16
C ALA A 520 0.44 -14.39 17.21
N TYR A 521 1.15 -14.57 16.09
CA TYR A 521 2.30 -15.46 16.00
C TYR A 521 3.48 -15.00 16.87
N GLN A 522 3.91 -13.74 16.72
CA GLN A 522 5.09 -13.23 17.43
C GLN A 522 4.85 -13.06 18.93
N SER A 523 3.62 -12.78 19.36
CA SER A 523 3.26 -12.78 20.78
C SER A 523 3.16 -14.20 21.34
N PHE A 524 2.62 -15.16 20.60
CA PHE A 524 2.61 -16.56 21.04
C PHE A 524 4.03 -17.13 21.14
N PHE A 525 4.91 -16.82 20.19
CA PHE A 525 6.31 -17.26 20.24
C PHE A 525 7.11 -16.62 21.37
N ASP A 526 6.68 -15.46 21.87
CA ASP A 526 7.19 -14.91 23.12
C ASP A 526 6.82 -15.78 24.32
N GLU A 527 5.58 -16.27 24.37
CA GLU A 527 5.13 -17.20 25.42
C GLU A 527 5.85 -18.55 25.35
N VAL A 528 6.10 -19.06 24.14
CA VAL A 528 6.86 -20.31 23.92
C VAL A 528 8.29 -20.15 24.40
N ALA A 529 8.96 -19.04 24.08
CA ALA A 529 10.32 -18.77 24.54
C ALA A 529 10.40 -18.75 26.09
N LEU A 530 9.48 -18.02 26.74
CA LEU A 530 9.42 -17.94 28.20
C LEU A 530 9.10 -19.29 28.85
N ALA A 531 8.19 -20.07 28.26
CA ALA A 531 7.84 -21.39 28.76
C ALA A 531 8.98 -22.41 28.62
N GLY A 532 9.84 -22.22 27.63
CA GLY A 532 11.10 -22.95 27.44
C GLY A 532 12.27 -22.39 28.25
N GLU A 533 12.05 -21.34 29.06
CA GLU A 533 13.09 -20.67 29.86
C GLU A 533 14.25 -20.10 29.02
N ARG A 534 13.91 -19.57 27.84
CA ARG A 534 14.89 -19.00 26.88
C ARG A 534 14.70 -17.50 26.72
N ASP A 535 15.82 -16.81 26.47
CA ASP A 535 15.80 -15.43 26.00
C ASP A 535 15.07 -15.33 24.65
N GLN A 536 14.28 -14.26 24.50
CA GLN A 536 13.39 -14.02 23.36
C GLN A 536 14.14 -13.82 22.03
N LEU A 537 15.34 -13.21 22.08
CA LEU A 537 16.20 -13.05 20.92
C LEU A 537 16.82 -14.38 20.53
N GLU A 538 17.39 -15.09 21.52
CA GLU A 538 18.02 -16.39 21.31
C GLU A 538 17.05 -17.42 20.75
N PHE A 539 15.82 -17.49 21.28
CA PHE A 539 14.77 -18.38 20.77
C PHE A 539 14.46 -18.10 19.29
N ARG A 540 14.29 -16.82 18.92
CA ARG A 540 13.99 -16.44 17.53
C ARG A 540 15.15 -16.72 16.59
N LEU A 541 16.38 -16.43 17.01
CA LEU A 541 17.59 -16.70 16.22
C LEU A 541 17.82 -18.21 16.03
N ASP A 542 17.57 -19.01 17.07
CA ASP A 542 17.63 -20.47 16.99
C ASP A 542 16.59 -21.02 15.99
N LEU A 543 15.33 -20.55 16.05
CA LEU A 543 14.32 -20.95 15.08
C LEU A 543 14.70 -20.54 13.64
N LEU A 544 15.32 -19.36 13.47
CA LEU A 544 15.84 -18.89 12.17
C LEU A 544 17.12 -19.61 11.72
N SER A 545 17.77 -20.39 12.57
CA SER A 545 18.96 -21.18 12.23
C SER A 545 18.62 -22.58 11.71
N ARG A 546 17.36 -23.01 11.88
CA ARG A 546 16.86 -24.34 11.54
C ARG A 546 16.21 -24.35 10.16
N SER A 547 16.14 -25.54 9.56
CA SER A 547 15.44 -25.77 8.30
C SER A 547 15.05 -27.24 8.18
N TYR A 548 13.75 -27.51 8.16
CA TYR A 548 13.16 -28.84 7.96
C TYR A 548 12.43 -28.95 6.61
N GLY A 549 12.42 -27.87 5.85
CA GLY A 549 11.83 -27.76 4.52
C GLY A 549 12.29 -26.47 3.85
N LYS A 550 11.62 -26.02 2.80
CA LYS A 550 11.93 -24.71 2.18
C LYS A 550 11.50 -23.59 3.14
N PRO A 551 12.43 -22.75 3.64
CA PRO A 551 12.05 -21.61 4.47
C PRO A 551 11.13 -20.65 3.71
N PRO A 552 10.16 -20.03 4.39
CA PRO A 552 9.23 -19.13 3.73
C PRO A 552 9.79 -17.70 3.56
N LEU A 553 10.97 -17.46 4.12
CA LEU A 553 11.63 -16.17 4.23
C LEU A 553 13.15 -16.32 4.09
N ASN A 554 13.85 -15.20 3.86
CA ASN A 554 15.31 -15.19 3.88
C ASN A 554 15.80 -15.16 5.33
N LEU A 555 16.29 -16.31 5.81
CA LEU A 555 16.73 -16.49 7.20
C LEU A 555 17.82 -15.49 7.59
N LYS A 556 18.84 -15.31 6.75
CA LYS A 556 19.96 -14.40 7.04
C LYS A 556 19.49 -12.95 7.16
N ARG A 557 18.74 -12.44 6.16
CA ARG A 557 18.25 -11.04 6.18
C ARG A 557 17.39 -10.77 7.41
N THR A 558 16.56 -11.75 7.79
CA THR A 558 15.72 -11.66 8.99
C THR A 558 16.56 -11.59 10.26
N SER A 559 17.49 -12.54 10.45
CA SER A 559 18.39 -12.55 11.60
C SER A 559 19.25 -11.28 11.67
N ASP A 560 19.74 -10.76 10.54
CA ASP A 560 20.51 -9.52 10.48
C ASP A 560 19.67 -8.31 10.94
N THR A 561 18.41 -8.21 10.49
CA THR A 561 17.51 -7.11 10.93
C THR A 561 17.15 -7.21 12.42
N LEU A 562 16.93 -8.43 12.91
CA LEU A 562 16.61 -8.68 14.32
C LEU A 562 17.79 -8.34 15.23
N ALA A 563 18.99 -8.79 14.88
CA ALA A 563 20.22 -8.47 15.59
C ALA A 563 20.51 -6.95 15.56
N LEU A 564 20.26 -6.28 14.43
CA LEU A 564 20.42 -4.83 14.33
C LEU A 564 19.48 -4.08 15.29
N ALA A 565 18.18 -4.43 15.30
CA ALA A 565 17.20 -3.80 16.19
C ALA A 565 17.54 -4.05 17.67
N ALA A 566 17.87 -5.29 18.03
CA ALA A 566 18.27 -5.68 19.39
C ALA A 566 19.54 -4.95 19.87
N SER A 567 20.57 -4.87 19.02
CA SER A 567 21.80 -4.15 19.33
C SER A 567 21.55 -2.67 19.54
N LYS A 568 20.69 -2.03 18.73
CA LYS A 568 20.37 -0.61 18.85
C LYS A 568 19.53 -0.30 20.09
N ALA A 569 18.64 -1.20 20.48
CA ALA A 569 17.89 -1.08 21.72
C ALA A 569 18.73 -1.33 22.98
N GLY A 570 19.87 -2.04 22.86
CA GLY A 570 20.67 -2.49 24.00
C GLY A 570 20.05 -3.70 24.71
N TRP A 571 19.42 -4.62 23.95
CA TRP A 571 18.78 -5.83 24.47
C TRP A 571 19.77 -6.67 25.31
N GLY A 572 19.37 -7.05 26.52
CA GLY A 572 20.21 -7.82 27.46
C GLY A 572 21.42 -7.05 28.03
N GLN A 573 21.63 -5.79 27.63
CA GLN A 573 22.75 -4.95 28.08
C GLN A 573 22.31 -3.80 28.99
N ARG A 574 21.02 -3.41 28.92
CA ARG A 574 20.43 -2.35 29.72
C ARG A 574 19.61 -2.95 30.87
N GLU A 575 19.84 -2.46 32.08
CA GLU A 575 18.90 -2.64 33.19
C GLU A 575 17.76 -1.63 33.04
N LEU A 576 16.53 -2.12 33.07
CA LEU A 576 15.32 -1.31 33.00
C LEU A 576 14.71 -1.15 34.39
N GLY A 577 14.01 -0.03 34.61
CA GLY A 577 13.21 0.16 35.83
C GLY A 577 12.11 -0.90 35.95
N ALA A 578 11.62 -1.13 37.17
CA ALA A 578 10.59 -2.14 37.44
C ALA A 578 9.26 -1.88 36.72
N ASP A 579 9.04 -0.65 36.28
CA ASP A 579 7.88 -0.16 35.52
C ASP A 579 8.13 -0.15 34.00
N ARG A 580 9.26 -0.69 33.52
CA ARG A 580 9.66 -0.66 32.11
C ARG A 580 9.80 -2.04 31.53
N GLY A 581 9.50 -2.15 30.24
CA GLY A 581 9.60 -3.41 29.51
C GLY A 581 10.13 -3.19 28.10
N MET A 582 10.88 -4.18 27.60
CA MET A 582 11.21 -4.29 26.19
C MET A 582 10.56 -5.52 25.57
N GLY A 583 10.08 -5.37 24.34
CA GLY A 583 9.51 -6.45 23.55
C GLY A 583 10.00 -6.39 22.12
N MET A 584 10.13 -7.56 21.48
CA MET A 584 10.59 -7.66 20.11
C MET A 584 9.67 -8.47 19.23
N ALA A 585 9.73 -8.18 17.94
CA ALA A 585 9.13 -8.98 16.90
C ALA A 585 9.80 -8.68 15.56
N PHE A 586 9.64 -9.61 14.62
CA PHE A 586 10.05 -9.40 13.24
C PHE A 586 8.95 -9.87 12.29
N HIS A 587 9.00 -9.36 11.07
CA HIS A 587 8.13 -9.80 10.00
C HIS A 587 8.78 -9.66 8.63
N PHE A 588 8.25 -10.39 7.66
CA PHE A 588 8.61 -10.27 6.26
C PHE A 588 7.35 -10.30 5.39
N ASP A 589 7.28 -9.39 4.44
CA ASP A 589 6.25 -9.33 3.41
C ASP A 589 6.77 -8.48 2.26
N HIS A 590 6.27 -8.75 1.06
CA HIS A 590 6.60 -7.97 -0.15
C HIS A 590 8.11 -7.76 -0.44
N GLY A 591 8.96 -8.68 0.01
CA GLY A 591 10.41 -8.67 -0.18
C GLY A 591 11.22 -7.85 0.83
N GLY A 592 10.53 -7.13 1.73
CA GLY A 592 11.12 -6.37 2.83
C GLY A 592 11.21 -7.19 4.12
N PHE A 593 12.25 -6.93 4.91
CA PHE A 593 12.51 -7.57 6.19
C PHE A 593 12.60 -6.50 7.26
N VAL A 594 11.76 -6.59 8.30
CA VAL A 594 11.71 -5.60 9.37
C VAL A 594 11.64 -6.29 10.72
N SER A 595 12.45 -5.80 11.65
CA SER A 595 12.40 -6.16 13.07
C SER A 595 12.25 -4.90 13.91
N HIS A 596 11.45 -4.99 14.97
CA HIS A 596 11.29 -3.93 15.96
C HIS A 596 11.66 -4.44 17.34
N VAL A 597 12.29 -3.55 18.12
CA VAL A 597 12.35 -3.65 19.59
C VAL A 597 11.69 -2.40 20.15
N THR A 598 10.70 -2.59 21.01
CA THR A 598 9.91 -1.51 21.60
C THR A 598 10.19 -1.41 23.09
N GLU A 599 10.39 -0.20 23.60
CA GLU A 599 10.45 0.12 25.01
C GLU A 599 9.14 0.80 25.44
N VAL A 600 8.56 0.33 26.55
CA VAL A 600 7.36 0.91 27.17
C VAL A 600 7.60 1.24 28.64
N VAL A 601 6.81 2.18 29.15
CA VAL A 601 6.68 2.51 30.58
C VAL A 601 5.25 2.22 31.00
N ALA A 602 5.08 1.59 32.16
CA ALA A 602 3.79 1.25 32.73
C ALA A 602 3.52 2.05 34.01
N ASP A 603 2.37 2.69 34.07
CA ASP A 603 1.76 3.22 35.29
C ASP A 603 0.43 2.48 35.52
N GLY A 604 0.54 1.31 36.16
CA GLY A 604 -0.55 0.36 36.28
C GLY A 604 -1.05 -0.09 34.90
N PRO A 605 -2.34 0.13 34.56
CA PRO A 605 -2.88 -0.20 33.23
C PRO A 605 -2.56 0.83 32.14
N ASN A 606 -2.01 2.00 32.50
CA ASN A 606 -1.65 3.05 31.55
C ASN A 606 -0.24 2.79 31.02
N ILE A 607 -0.10 2.70 29.71
CA ILE A 607 1.15 2.39 29.04
C ILE A 607 1.56 3.59 28.22
N LYS A 608 2.82 3.99 28.33
CA LYS A 608 3.44 4.88 27.36
C LYS A 608 4.40 4.07 26.49
N VAL A 609 4.16 4.06 25.18
CA VAL A 609 5.15 3.55 24.22
C VAL A 609 6.19 4.64 24.04
N GLU A 610 7.36 4.45 24.64
CA GLU A 610 8.41 5.46 24.63
C GLU A 610 9.13 5.48 23.29
N LYS A 611 9.62 4.30 22.87
CA LYS A 611 10.57 4.22 21.76
C LYS A 611 10.52 2.91 21.02
N VAL A 612 10.64 2.97 19.70
CA VAL A 612 10.73 1.81 18.81
C VAL A 612 12.03 1.87 18.01
N PHE A 613 12.86 0.84 18.16
CA PHE A 613 14.10 0.65 17.41
C PHE A 613 13.83 -0.32 16.26
N SER A 614 14.01 0.14 15.03
CA SER A 614 13.70 -0.63 13.83
C SER A 614 14.97 -1.03 13.08
N GLY A 615 15.12 -2.33 12.82
CA GLY A 615 16.10 -2.88 11.88
C GLY A 615 15.41 -3.24 10.56
N ILE A 616 15.88 -2.68 9.44
CA ILE A 616 15.22 -2.81 8.14
C ILE A 616 16.22 -3.25 7.07
N ASP A 617 15.84 -4.23 6.25
CA ASP A 617 16.50 -4.55 4.99
C ASP A 617 15.47 -4.59 3.85
N VAL A 618 15.54 -3.58 2.98
CA VAL A 618 14.74 -3.47 1.75
C VAL A 618 15.62 -3.29 0.52
N GLY A 619 16.93 -3.62 0.61
CA GLY A 619 17.92 -3.25 -0.40
C GLY A 619 18.34 -1.78 -0.30
N PRO A 620 18.85 -1.18 -1.41
CA PRO A 620 19.23 0.21 -1.46
C PRO A 620 18.06 1.15 -1.16
N ILE A 621 18.29 2.14 -0.30
CA ILE A 621 17.27 3.16 0.00
C ILE A 621 17.30 4.22 -1.09
N LEU A 622 16.16 4.47 -1.73
CA LEU A 622 16.07 5.47 -2.80
C LEU A 622 16.07 6.90 -2.23
N ASN A 623 15.21 7.17 -1.26
CA ASN A 623 15.11 8.46 -0.57
C ASN A 623 14.99 8.25 0.94
N ARG A 624 15.91 8.84 1.72
CA ARG A 624 15.91 8.76 3.19
C ARG A 624 14.69 9.43 3.82
N SER A 625 14.16 10.49 3.21
CA SER A 625 12.97 11.18 3.73
C SER A 625 11.76 10.25 3.70
N GLY A 626 11.42 9.72 2.52
CA GLY A 626 10.30 8.79 2.37
C GLY A 626 10.48 7.51 3.18
N ALA A 627 11.71 6.96 3.24
CA ALA A 627 11.96 5.73 3.98
C ALA A 627 11.73 5.87 5.49
N ARG A 628 12.16 6.98 6.11
CA ARG A 628 11.93 7.24 7.54
C ARG A 628 10.44 7.45 7.82
N ASN A 629 9.78 8.31 7.04
CA ASN A 629 8.35 8.59 7.18
C ASN A 629 7.49 7.32 7.06
N GLN A 630 7.87 6.39 6.18
CA GLN A 630 7.16 5.12 6.01
C GLN A 630 7.25 4.21 7.25
N VAL A 631 8.40 4.16 7.91
CA VAL A 631 8.61 3.36 9.13
C VAL A 631 7.92 4.03 10.32
N GLU A 632 8.13 5.34 10.51
CA GLU A 632 7.49 6.13 11.56
C GLU A 632 5.96 6.03 11.49
N GLY A 633 5.39 6.31 10.31
CA GLY A 633 3.94 6.22 10.10
C GLY A 633 3.40 4.80 10.27
N ALA A 634 4.17 3.76 9.93
CA ALA A 634 3.73 2.38 10.15
C ALA A 634 3.67 2.01 11.64
N VAL A 635 4.63 2.47 12.45
CA VAL A 635 4.61 2.24 13.90
C VAL A 635 3.41 2.96 14.55
N VAL A 636 3.17 4.22 14.14
CA VAL A 636 2.01 5.00 14.59
C VAL A 636 0.69 4.32 14.18
N ASP A 637 0.56 3.89 12.92
CA ASP A 637 -0.62 3.18 12.42
C ASP A 637 -0.86 1.87 13.17
N ALA A 638 0.20 1.09 13.45
CA ALA A 638 0.10 -0.14 14.22
C ALA A 638 -0.41 0.10 15.64
N LEU A 639 0.16 1.09 16.34
CA LEU A 639 -0.25 1.42 17.70
C LEU A 639 -1.69 1.97 17.76
N SER A 640 -2.07 2.79 16.78
CA SER A 640 -3.45 3.26 16.63
C SER A 640 -4.39 2.07 16.42
N THR A 641 -4.09 1.20 15.45
CA THR A 641 -4.95 0.08 15.07
C THR A 641 -5.09 -0.99 16.15
N ALA A 642 -4.06 -1.17 17.00
CA ALA A 642 -4.13 -2.05 18.16
C ALA A 642 -5.17 -1.61 19.21
N GLN A 643 -5.76 -0.42 19.07
CA GLN A 643 -6.77 0.15 19.97
C GLN A 643 -8.15 0.28 19.32
N LEU A 644 -8.30 -0.12 18.05
CA LEU A 644 -9.47 0.15 17.24
C LEU A 644 -10.26 -1.13 16.94
N GLU A 645 -11.58 -0.99 16.80
CA GLU A 645 -12.46 -2.05 16.32
C GLU A 645 -13.68 -1.49 15.57
N ILE A 646 -14.16 -2.25 14.59
CA ILE A 646 -15.47 -2.12 13.98
C ILE A 646 -16.29 -3.35 14.37
N THR A 647 -17.48 -3.10 14.88
CA THR A 647 -18.45 -4.12 15.27
C THR A 647 -19.71 -4.00 14.43
N PHE A 648 -20.47 -5.10 14.32
CA PHE A 648 -21.66 -5.18 13.50
C PHE A 648 -22.87 -5.63 14.31
N ALA A 649 -24.04 -5.06 14.01
CA ALA A 649 -25.33 -5.55 14.46
C ALA A 649 -26.36 -5.41 13.33
N ASN A 650 -27.14 -6.46 13.09
CA ASN A 650 -28.14 -6.52 12.02
C ASN A 650 -27.57 -6.15 10.62
N GLY A 651 -26.33 -6.56 10.35
CA GLY A 651 -25.63 -6.32 9.10
C GLY A 651 -25.04 -4.91 8.93
N ALA A 652 -25.17 -4.04 9.94
CA ALA A 652 -24.68 -2.65 9.90
C ALA A 652 -23.51 -2.41 10.88
N ALA A 653 -22.51 -1.67 10.43
CA ALA A 653 -21.41 -1.21 11.27
C ALA A 653 -21.90 -0.26 12.37
N GLN A 654 -21.44 -0.46 13.61
CA GLN A 654 -21.85 0.34 14.77
C GLN A 654 -21.08 1.65 14.86
N GLN A 655 -19.74 1.58 14.73
CA GLN A 655 -18.86 2.74 14.72
C GLN A 655 -19.05 3.56 13.44
N SER A 656 -18.87 4.87 13.56
CA SER A 656 -19.26 5.81 12.51
C SER A 656 -18.32 7.01 12.34
N ASN A 657 -17.59 7.43 13.38
CA ASN A 657 -16.73 8.60 13.30
C ASN A 657 -15.58 8.53 14.32
N PHE A 658 -14.66 9.48 14.31
CA PHE A 658 -13.54 9.52 15.26
C PHE A 658 -13.94 9.72 16.72
N SER A 659 -15.22 10.01 17.00
CA SER A 659 -15.77 10.02 18.36
C SER A 659 -16.01 8.63 18.94
N ASP A 660 -16.25 7.62 18.09
CA ASP A 660 -16.47 6.22 18.48
C ASP A 660 -15.42 5.25 17.87
N TYR A 661 -14.47 5.80 17.12
CA TYR A 661 -13.30 5.13 16.52
C TYR A 661 -12.08 6.05 16.63
N GLU A 662 -11.57 6.24 17.86
CA GLU A 662 -10.57 7.26 18.15
C GLU A 662 -9.17 6.88 17.66
N LEU A 663 -8.72 7.56 16.60
CA LEU A 663 -7.34 7.46 16.13
C LEU A 663 -6.35 8.03 17.16
N LEU A 664 -5.16 7.44 17.20
CA LEU A 664 -4.06 7.86 18.05
C LEU A 664 -3.72 9.36 17.88
N ARG A 665 -3.49 10.04 19.00
CA ARG A 665 -3.14 11.46 19.10
C ARG A 665 -1.64 11.67 19.23
N ILE A 666 -1.18 12.88 18.91
CA ILE A 666 0.25 13.22 18.87
C ILE A 666 0.99 12.98 20.21
N ASN A 667 0.32 13.11 21.35
CA ASN A 667 0.90 12.88 22.67
C ASN A 667 1.11 11.39 23.00
N GLN A 668 0.50 10.49 22.22
CA GLN A 668 0.65 9.03 22.35
C GLN A 668 1.68 8.48 21.33
N ALA A 669 2.16 9.30 20.40
CA ALA A 669 3.06 8.84 19.35
C ALA A 669 4.46 8.53 19.93
N PRO A 670 5.03 7.34 19.66
CA PRO A 670 6.35 6.97 20.16
C PRO A 670 7.47 7.64 19.37
N GLU A 671 8.66 7.73 19.96
CA GLU A 671 9.88 7.98 19.19
C GLU A 671 10.23 6.74 18.34
N VAL A 672 10.65 6.92 17.09
CA VAL A 672 11.02 5.80 16.21
C VAL A 672 12.42 6.02 15.64
N GLU A 673 13.32 5.08 15.89
CA GLU A 673 14.67 5.05 15.31
C GLU A 673 14.77 4.01 14.20
N SER A 674 14.91 4.48 12.96
CA SER A 674 15.00 3.60 11.78
C SER A 674 16.44 3.35 11.34
N HIS A 675 16.89 2.09 11.40
CA HIS A 675 18.21 1.66 10.96
C HIS A 675 18.12 0.74 9.73
N PHE A 676 18.72 1.18 8.63
CA PHE A 676 18.60 0.52 7.33
C PHE A 676 19.89 -0.18 6.92
N ILE A 677 19.83 -1.47 6.64
CA ILE A 677 20.89 -2.24 6.00
C ILE A 677 20.92 -1.86 4.52
N GLN A 678 22.01 -1.24 4.04
CA GLN A 678 22.23 -0.95 2.63
C GLN A 678 22.85 -2.17 1.93
N SER A 679 22.04 -3.20 1.67
CA SER A 679 22.50 -4.42 1.01
C SER A 679 22.60 -4.25 -0.53
N ASP A 680 23.39 -5.10 -1.18
CA ASP A 680 23.48 -5.18 -2.65
C ASP A 680 22.28 -5.92 -3.30
N ASN A 681 21.26 -6.28 -2.50
CA ASN A 681 20.03 -6.85 -3.03
C ASN A 681 19.28 -5.85 -3.91
N SER A 682 18.42 -6.35 -4.81
CA SER A 682 17.50 -5.45 -5.52
C SER A 682 16.56 -4.76 -4.51
N PRO A 683 16.20 -3.48 -4.75
CA PRO A 683 15.31 -2.78 -3.85
C PRO A 683 13.92 -3.42 -3.84
N SER A 684 13.36 -3.55 -2.65
CA SER A 684 11.99 -4.01 -2.40
C SER A 684 11.09 -2.83 -2.00
N GLY A 685 9.81 -3.08 -1.74
CA GLY A 685 8.94 -2.05 -1.17
C GLY A 685 9.04 -1.95 0.35
N LEU A 686 8.83 -0.74 0.87
CA LEU A 686 8.86 -0.41 2.30
C LEU A 686 7.48 0.01 2.84
N GLY A 687 6.47 0.03 1.96
CA GLY A 687 5.13 0.55 2.26
C GLY A 687 4.45 -0.14 3.43
N GLU A 688 4.54 -1.47 3.43
CA GLU A 688 3.79 -2.37 4.29
C GLU A 688 4.65 -3.04 5.38
N PRO A 689 5.89 -3.48 5.11
CA PRO A 689 6.62 -4.32 6.07
C PRO A 689 6.79 -3.79 7.49
N PRO A 690 7.01 -2.48 7.72
CA PRO A 690 7.22 -2.01 9.08
C PRO A 690 5.99 -2.10 9.99
N ILE A 691 4.76 -2.23 9.47
CA ILE A 691 3.56 -2.23 10.34
C ILE A 691 3.39 -3.57 11.07
N ALA A 692 3.70 -4.68 10.40
CA ALA A 692 3.33 -6.01 10.88
C ALA A 692 4.03 -6.40 12.19
N ALA A 693 5.31 -6.07 12.32
CA ALA A 693 6.08 -6.39 13.52
C ALA A 693 5.85 -5.40 14.68
N ALA A 694 5.19 -4.26 14.47
CA ALA A 694 5.10 -3.20 15.48
C ALA A 694 4.16 -3.58 16.63
N THR A 695 2.93 -4.00 16.31
CA THR A 695 1.95 -4.45 17.31
C THR A 695 2.45 -5.56 18.24
N PRO A 696 3.06 -6.67 17.75
CA PRO A 696 3.62 -7.68 18.65
C PRO A 696 4.80 -7.17 19.49
N ALA A 697 5.69 -6.34 18.94
CA ALA A 697 6.79 -5.78 19.73
C ALA A 697 6.26 -4.92 20.89
N ILE A 698 5.24 -4.10 20.65
CA ILE A 698 4.54 -3.31 21.67
C ILE A 698 3.85 -4.24 22.70
N ALA A 699 3.06 -5.22 22.25
CA ALA A 699 2.34 -6.13 23.14
C ALA A 699 3.29 -6.96 24.03
N ASN A 700 4.42 -7.41 23.49
CA ASN A 700 5.45 -8.13 24.23
C ASN A 700 6.15 -7.22 25.25
N ALA A 701 6.36 -5.94 24.92
CA ALA A 701 6.93 -4.95 25.83
C ALA A 701 5.98 -4.65 27.01
N ILE A 702 4.67 -4.54 26.72
CA ILE A 702 3.63 -4.39 27.74
C ILE A 702 3.64 -5.60 28.70
N PHE A 703 3.74 -6.82 28.17
CA PHE A 703 3.88 -8.00 29.01
C PHE A 703 5.14 -7.92 29.88
N ALA A 704 6.29 -7.54 29.33
CA ALA A 704 7.52 -7.43 30.09
C ALA A 704 7.43 -6.38 31.22
N ALA A 705 6.71 -5.28 31.01
CA ALA A 705 6.52 -4.24 32.02
C ALA A 705 5.45 -4.56 33.07
N THR A 706 4.40 -5.32 32.71
CA THR A 706 3.19 -5.47 33.55
C THR A 706 2.87 -6.90 33.98
N GLY A 707 3.47 -7.89 33.33
CA GLY A 707 3.08 -9.30 33.42
C GLY A 707 1.75 -9.63 32.72
N LYS A 708 1.05 -8.64 32.12
CA LYS A 708 -0.25 -8.84 31.47
C LYS A 708 -0.07 -9.20 30.00
N ARG A 709 -0.45 -10.43 29.62
CA ARG A 709 -0.42 -10.87 28.23
C ARG A 709 -1.66 -10.35 27.48
N ILE A 710 -1.43 -9.72 26.33
CA ILE A 710 -2.49 -9.26 25.44
C ILE A 710 -2.77 -10.35 24.41
N ARG A 711 -3.91 -11.03 24.55
CA ARG A 711 -4.38 -12.06 23.60
C ARG A 711 -5.61 -11.62 22.80
N GLU A 712 -6.13 -10.42 23.08
CA GLU A 712 -7.25 -9.84 22.35
C GLU A 712 -6.93 -8.40 22.00
N LEU A 713 -7.19 -8.02 20.75
CA LEU A 713 -7.28 -6.64 20.32
C LEU A 713 -8.76 -6.20 20.29
N PRO A 714 -9.07 -4.93 20.58
CA PRO A 714 -8.14 -3.85 20.97
C PRO A 714 -7.56 -4.01 22.38
N PHE A 715 -6.45 -3.32 22.69
CA PHE A 715 -5.79 -3.36 24.01
C PHE A 715 -6.74 -3.12 25.20
N SER A 716 -7.79 -2.34 25.00
CA SER A 716 -8.83 -2.07 26.00
C SER A 716 -9.60 -3.34 26.43
N ARG A 717 -9.75 -4.37 25.58
CA ARG A 717 -10.31 -5.67 25.96
C ARG A 717 -9.46 -6.37 27.03
N SER A 718 -8.16 -6.12 26.99
CA SER A 718 -7.21 -6.54 28.01
C SER A 718 -7.02 -5.47 29.09
N GLY A 719 -7.91 -4.48 29.25
CA GLY A 719 -7.83 -3.42 30.28
C GLY A 719 -6.53 -2.61 30.26
N ILE A 720 -5.90 -2.47 29.09
CA ILE A 720 -4.73 -1.62 28.87
C ILE A 720 -5.17 -0.35 28.15
N VAL A 721 -4.61 0.78 28.57
CA VAL A 721 -4.79 2.10 27.95
C VAL A 721 -3.42 2.58 27.50
N VAL A 722 -3.29 3.08 26.28
CA VAL A 722 -2.01 3.56 25.71
C VAL A 722 -2.05 5.04 25.38
#